data_AF-A0A538RMP4-F1
#
_entry.id   AF-A0A538RMP4-F1
#
_cell.length_a   1.000
_cell.length_b   1.000
_cell.length_c   1.000
_cell.angle_alpha   90.00
_cell.angle_beta   90.00
_cell.angle_gamma   90.00
#
_symmetry.space_group_name_H-M   'P 1'
#
loop_
_entity.id
_entity.type
_entity.pdbx_description
1 polymer ?
#
loop_
_entity_poly.entity_id
_entity_poly.type
_entity_poly.pdbx_seq_one_letter_code
_entity_poly.pdbx_strand_id
1 'polypeptide(L)'
;MKRGRLATRGYGFLAAGAFSALMLAGMPAGVSAQNMVDYTNYPIFLSQTVPPNILFLVDMGNYTLEAAYSGSNQRYWISFKAGTAADLKYSANVTVTDATGDPLVAANNNGVAINTSGVTSPADTFDSSKSYYGMYDSLRCYTTGSNSFNYASVKASVSDACGNSYWDGNFLNWLTTRKKETIYQVLVGGEPIPAQANQDGTANKLDGEPKTGQNGSTDTCATNSKSCWRFVKFVPSTTLWPTGSTARVPTTLPVATVDLNGGGTVASGIFFGVGEGTLFINDNTKKTGKVTASPFDTAPANQYPLEVNLLTEPNVPSGTGSVSDNCIVGDPLFAGHLICYQRDRSLGLFQKMRTDNMHVAVMFINASTGQGGSLQFAFDQSFNASSVTGIRNQHLAANAPLSEGLYEGLCLYRKSQGPCYSNSGSWSTGYSSGGIAAAGDPFFFVSMNQTIRCCKSFVLMISPGKGVLDGDAPDLQSPFGNLFTGTNIGVDYTQAPLSMTAANAKAAGDRLDDVAYYGRTQDLRSDLSGTQSVAFYAVNAMGGPNGAALLASAAKYGGFEDRNNDNAVNLTGSQACTYPAGSKLGSGASTSNPEWDIDKDCVPDTYFDASEGGDLEGQINAAIAAILKKAASGTSISVLASSSTGEGALFQAFFYPSTFEGTSEIKWTGYVQGLFVDPFGNLREDRGGSGGAADGKLVYSDDNIVVTRTDPSSGDVVVDRYYDVSPVDGLADSTTPYETVSLREMQGIWEAGKKLALRDISSTPRNLITWVDLDNDGVVDSGEQMAFSTANEATLRPYLRAGSSVTGTNIINFIHGTEVSGMRDRQVTVNGALHVWKLGDVVNSTPTIVGAPKELYDILYGDSGYRHFVAKWANRRQQAYVGANDGLLHAFNTGYYHRGDDPTTTTVTEHGWYTTGPADNSSGVGLGEEVWGYVPYHLLPQLEWYTRTDYTHVSYVDLKPKVTDVHIFTQEAACGGGTTPTAAGCIHPDG
;
A
#
# COMPACT_ATOMS: atom_id res chain seq x y z
N MET A 1 88.36 -2.44 23.23
CA MET A 1 89.00 -1.19 23.74
C MET A 1 88.09 -0.57 24.81
N LYS A 2 88.63 -0.30 26.01
CA LYS A 2 88.20 0.63 27.10
C LYS A 2 86.72 0.57 27.59
N ARG A 3 86.46 0.09 28.83
CA ARG A 3 86.20 0.85 30.11
C ARG A 3 84.98 1.79 30.03
N GLY A 4 84.00 1.86 30.95
CA GLY A 4 83.79 1.40 32.33
C GLY A 4 82.46 1.97 32.89
N ARG A 5 82.06 1.50 34.09
CA ARG A 5 80.78 1.65 34.83
C ARG A 5 80.30 3.06 35.27
N LEU A 6 79.03 3.07 35.74
CA LEU A 6 78.24 4.02 36.58
C LEU A 6 77.36 5.02 35.79
N ALA A 7 76.08 5.30 36.10
CA ALA A 7 75.26 5.07 37.27
C ALA A 7 73.74 5.06 36.94
N THR A 8 73.00 4.22 37.66
CA THR A 8 71.55 4.30 37.94
C THR A 8 71.16 5.61 38.65
N ARG A 9 70.15 6.31 38.13
CA ARG A 9 69.05 7.03 38.82
C ARG A 9 68.53 8.17 37.93
N GLY A 10 67.28 8.07 37.48
CA GLY A 10 66.69 9.20 36.76
C GLY A 10 65.32 9.02 36.10
N TYR A 11 64.44 8.10 36.53
CA TYR A 11 63.01 8.15 36.16
C TYR A 11 62.15 7.53 37.26
N GLY A 12 62.05 8.26 38.38
CA GLY A 12 61.22 7.89 39.52
C GLY A 12 60.48 9.11 40.04
N PHE A 13 59.65 9.75 39.20
CA PHE A 13 58.70 10.79 39.64
C PHE A 13 57.44 10.94 38.75
N LEU A 14 57.17 9.99 37.83
CA LEU A 14 55.92 9.98 37.03
C LEU A 14 55.05 8.73 37.26
N ALA A 15 55.46 7.81 38.12
CA ALA A 15 54.71 6.57 38.40
C ALA A 15 53.88 6.60 39.71
N ALA A 16 54.03 7.64 40.56
CA ALA A 16 53.34 7.72 41.85
C ALA A 16 52.04 8.57 41.83
N GLY A 17 51.81 9.37 40.77
CA GLY A 17 50.58 10.15 40.61
C GLY A 17 49.42 9.36 39.98
N ALA A 18 49.71 8.31 39.21
CA ALA A 18 48.70 7.53 38.50
C ALA A 18 48.11 6.37 39.34
N PHE A 19 48.77 5.98 40.44
CA PHE A 19 48.35 4.83 41.26
C PHE A 19 47.41 5.18 42.41
N SER A 20 47.31 6.45 42.81
CA SER A 20 46.33 6.90 43.83
C SER A 20 44.99 7.35 43.25
N ALA A 21 44.86 7.48 41.92
CA ALA A 21 43.59 7.79 41.26
C ALA A 21 42.75 6.54 40.91
N LEU A 22 43.35 5.33 40.95
CA LEU A 22 42.67 4.09 40.58
C LEU A 22 42.00 3.35 41.76
N MET A 23 42.18 3.81 43.00
CA MET A 23 41.62 3.16 44.21
C MET A 23 40.39 3.86 44.80
N LEU A 24 39.86 4.91 44.16
CA LEU A 24 38.61 5.58 44.57
C LEU A 24 37.41 5.34 43.63
N ALA A 25 37.56 4.57 42.55
CA ALA A 25 36.49 4.29 41.59
C ALA A 25 35.84 2.89 41.75
N GLY A 26 36.01 2.25 42.92
CA GLY A 26 35.59 0.87 43.17
C GLY A 26 34.68 0.68 44.38
N MET A 27 33.83 1.67 44.71
CA MET A 27 32.69 1.41 45.58
C MET A 27 31.52 0.93 44.72
N PRO A 28 30.90 -0.22 45.00
CA PRO A 28 29.68 -0.62 44.32
C PRO A 28 28.64 0.46 44.63
N ALA A 29 28.22 1.19 43.59
CA ALA A 29 27.02 1.99 43.70
C ALA A 29 25.91 1.02 44.13
N GLY A 30 25.35 1.24 45.32
CA GLY A 30 24.19 0.49 45.76
C GLY A 30 23.16 0.57 44.65
N VAL A 31 22.75 -0.58 44.15
CA VAL A 31 21.62 -0.71 43.24
C VAL A 31 20.41 -0.19 44.01
N SER A 32 20.06 1.08 43.82
CA SER A 32 18.73 1.54 44.17
C SER A 32 17.78 0.84 43.21
N ALA A 33 16.71 0.24 43.73
CA ALA A 33 15.63 -0.29 42.93
C ALA A 33 15.25 0.72 41.84
N GLN A 34 15.32 0.30 40.58
CA GLN A 34 14.86 1.12 39.45
C GLN A 34 13.41 1.51 39.69
N ASN A 35 13.11 2.79 39.52
CA ASN A 35 11.77 3.32 39.70
C ASN A 35 10.95 2.97 38.43
N MET A 36 9.66 2.68 38.58
CA MET A 36 8.76 2.23 37.50
C MET A 36 8.69 3.16 36.27
N VAL A 37 9.22 4.38 36.37
CA VAL A 37 9.32 5.35 35.26
C VAL A 37 10.40 4.96 34.24
N ASP A 38 11.40 4.15 34.62
CA ASP A 38 12.43 3.64 33.70
C ASP A 38 11.90 2.53 32.77
N TYR A 39 10.75 1.92 33.09
CA TYR A 39 10.12 0.85 32.30
C TYR A 39 9.10 1.35 31.25
N THR A 40 8.78 2.64 31.26
CA THR A 40 7.92 3.29 30.24
C THR A 40 8.70 4.01 29.15
N ASN A 41 10.01 3.78 29.07
CA ASN A 41 10.85 4.49 28.12
C ASN A 41 10.75 3.83 26.74
N TYR A 42 10.23 4.57 25.76
CA TYR A 42 10.57 4.34 24.37
C TYR A 42 12.10 4.14 24.29
N PRO A 43 12.60 3.05 23.68
CA PRO A 43 14.03 2.88 23.50
C PRO A 43 14.66 4.18 22.99
N ILE A 44 15.69 4.68 23.69
CA ILE A 44 16.41 5.93 23.38
C ILE A 44 16.97 5.96 21.94
N PHE A 45 16.98 4.81 21.25
CA PHE A 45 17.48 4.60 19.89
C PHE A 45 16.39 4.46 18.81
N LEU A 46 15.11 4.58 19.14
CA LEU A 46 14.06 4.56 18.11
C LEU A 46 14.01 5.90 17.38
N SER A 47 14.20 5.86 16.06
CA SER A 47 13.85 7.00 15.22
C SER A 47 12.33 7.20 15.33
N GLN A 48 11.89 8.40 15.68
CA GLN A 48 10.49 8.77 15.49
C GLN A 48 10.12 8.49 14.03
N THR A 49 9.03 7.76 13.79
CA THR A 49 8.53 7.50 12.45
C THR A 49 8.20 8.85 11.81
N VAL A 50 8.98 9.25 10.81
CA VAL A 50 8.76 10.52 10.11
C VAL A 50 7.69 10.29 9.05
N PRO A 51 6.58 11.06 9.05
CA PRO A 51 5.59 10.96 8.00
C PRO A 51 6.21 11.21 6.61
N PRO A 52 5.87 10.42 5.58
CA PRO A 52 6.37 10.65 4.23
C PRO A 52 5.74 11.91 3.61
N ASN A 53 6.49 12.56 2.71
CA ASN A 53 6.01 13.69 1.92
C ASN A 53 5.33 13.18 0.65
N ILE A 54 4.04 13.48 0.47
CA ILE A 54 3.24 12.98 -0.65
C ILE A 54 2.62 14.15 -1.39
N LEU A 55 3.04 14.36 -2.64
CA LEU A 55 2.43 15.29 -3.56
C LEU A 55 1.41 14.56 -4.45
N PHE A 56 0.13 14.88 -4.29
CA PHE A 56 -0.89 14.47 -5.25
C PHE A 56 -0.83 15.38 -6.47
N LEU A 57 -0.64 14.79 -7.65
CA LEU A 57 -0.64 15.49 -8.93
C LEU A 57 -1.85 15.04 -9.75
N VAL A 58 -2.84 15.92 -9.88
CA VAL A 58 -4.13 15.57 -10.48
C VAL A 58 -4.26 16.19 -11.88
N ASP A 59 -4.52 15.35 -12.87
CA ASP A 59 -4.76 15.77 -14.25
C ASP A 59 -6.24 16.02 -14.51
N MET A 60 -6.58 17.25 -14.92
CA MET A 60 -7.92 17.68 -15.34
C MET A 60 -7.94 18.17 -16.81
N GLY A 61 -7.05 17.61 -17.63
CA GLY A 61 -6.97 17.91 -19.06
C GLY A 61 -8.18 17.44 -19.85
N ASN A 62 -8.21 17.82 -21.13
CA ASN A 62 -9.35 17.58 -22.03
C ASN A 62 -9.77 16.10 -22.16
N TYR A 63 -8.89 15.13 -21.93
CA TYR A 63 -9.23 13.71 -21.97
C TYR A 63 -10.04 13.22 -20.77
N THR A 64 -10.21 14.05 -19.74
CA THR A 64 -11.13 13.79 -18.62
C THR A 64 -12.60 14.16 -18.95
N LEU A 65 -12.84 14.86 -20.08
CA LEU A 65 -14.18 15.23 -20.56
C LEU A 65 -14.94 14.07 -21.23
N GLU A 66 -14.22 13.04 -21.67
CA GLU A 66 -14.83 11.86 -22.27
C GLU A 66 -15.75 11.16 -21.26
N ALA A 67 -16.82 10.52 -21.75
CA ALA A 67 -17.66 9.66 -20.92
C ALA A 67 -16.78 8.62 -20.19
N ALA A 68 -17.04 8.41 -18.89
CA ALA A 68 -16.32 7.43 -18.09
C ALA A 68 -16.56 6.00 -18.60
N TYR A 69 -17.76 5.76 -19.14
CA TYR A 69 -18.21 4.44 -19.57
C TYR A 69 -18.51 4.44 -21.07
N SER A 70 -17.67 3.70 -21.80
CA SER A 70 -17.81 3.43 -23.23
C SER A 70 -17.52 1.96 -23.55
N GLY A 71 -18.01 1.52 -24.71
CA GLY A 71 -17.79 0.15 -25.20
C GLY A 71 -16.30 -0.12 -25.51
N SER A 72 -15.93 -1.40 -25.57
CA SER A 72 -14.57 -1.80 -25.91
C SER A 72 -14.15 -1.22 -27.27
N ASN A 73 -13.00 -0.53 -27.31
CA ASN A 73 -12.46 0.17 -28.47
C ASN A 73 -13.25 1.39 -28.97
N GLN A 74 -14.10 1.98 -28.13
CA GLN A 74 -14.90 3.16 -28.48
C GLN A 74 -14.61 4.34 -27.58
N ARG A 75 -14.65 5.53 -28.18
CA ARG A 75 -14.52 6.79 -27.47
C ARG A 75 -15.60 7.76 -27.90
N TYR A 76 -16.15 8.44 -26.91
CA TYR A 76 -17.01 9.59 -27.10
C TYR A 76 -16.15 10.84 -27.03
N TRP A 77 -15.50 11.16 -28.15
CA TRP A 77 -14.82 12.45 -28.30
C TRP A 77 -15.81 13.58 -28.12
N ILE A 78 -15.31 14.78 -27.87
CA ILE A 78 -16.16 15.93 -27.71
C ILE A 78 -16.50 16.49 -29.11
N SER A 79 -17.78 16.71 -29.41
CA SER A 79 -18.21 17.25 -30.70
C SER A 79 -17.62 18.64 -30.96
N PHE A 80 -16.95 18.85 -32.10
CA PHE A 80 -16.40 20.14 -32.52
C PHE A 80 -17.34 20.83 -33.51
N LYS A 81 -17.88 21.99 -33.17
CA LYS A 81 -18.45 22.91 -34.16
C LYS A 81 -17.35 23.85 -34.67
N ALA A 82 -16.56 23.41 -35.65
CA ALA A 82 -15.64 24.29 -36.34
C ALA A 82 -16.41 25.13 -37.38
N GLY A 83 -16.07 26.41 -37.52
CA GLY A 83 -16.78 27.36 -38.36
C GLY A 83 -16.97 26.92 -39.83
N THR A 84 -18.06 27.45 -40.41
CA THR A 84 -18.75 27.11 -41.67
C THR A 84 -19.60 25.83 -41.61
N ALA A 85 -20.88 25.98 -41.97
CA ALA A 85 -21.99 25.05 -41.73
C ALA A 85 -21.92 23.70 -42.49
N ALA A 86 -20.73 23.25 -42.89
CA ALA A 86 -20.54 22.08 -43.75
C ALA A 86 -19.89 20.87 -43.04
N ASP A 87 -19.20 21.05 -41.92
CA ASP A 87 -18.57 19.95 -41.15
C ASP A 87 -19.12 19.90 -39.73
N LEU A 88 -20.34 19.39 -39.61
CA LEU A 88 -21.05 19.29 -38.34
C LEU A 88 -21.23 17.81 -37.97
N LYS A 89 -20.32 17.25 -37.17
CA LYS A 89 -20.42 15.85 -36.70
C LYS A 89 -20.42 15.81 -35.18
N TYR A 90 -21.50 15.29 -34.61
CA TYR A 90 -21.53 14.98 -33.18
C TYR A 90 -21.04 13.55 -32.92
N SER A 91 -20.25 13.39 -31.87
CA SER A 91 -19.80 12.09 -31.39
C SER A 91 -20.98 11.32 -30.79
N ALA A 92 -21.23 10.12 -31.31
CA ALA A 92 -22.31 9.26 -30.84
C ALA A 92 -21.87 7.79 -30.74
N ASN A 93 -22.72 6.93 -30.17
CA ASN A 93 -22.55 5.47 -30.26
C ASN A 93 -23.18 4.88 -31.54
N VAL A 94 -23.69 5.72 -32.45
CA VAL A 94 -24.32 5.30 -33.71
C VAL A 94 -23.83 6.19 -34.86
N THR A 95 -23.88 5.67 -36.09
CA THR A 95 -23.58 6.44 -37.30
C THR A 95 -24.86 6.71 -38.10
N VAL A 96 -25.24 7.99 -38.24
CA VAL A 96 -26.43 8.44 -38.97
C VAL A 96 -26.01 9.43 -40.06
N THR A 97 -26.04 9.01 -41.32
CA THR A 97 -25.91 9.81 -42.55
C THR A 97 -27.31 10.12 -43.11
N ASP A 98 -27.50 11.23 -43.84
CA ASP A 98 -28.78 11.71 -44.44
C ASP A 98 -29.82 12.38 -43.52
N ALA A 99 -29.51 12.67 -42.26
CA ALA A 99 -30.22 13.72 -41.52
C ALA A 99 -29.89 15.08 -42.16
N THR A 100 -30.90 15.87 -42.53
CA THR A 100 -30.68 17.24 -43.01
C THR A 100 -30.05 18.09 -41.90
N GLY A 101 -28.73 18.25 -41.96
CA GLY A 101 -27.92 19.02 -41.01
C GLY A 101 -27.33 18.17 -39.90
N ASP A 102 -26.15 17.57 -40.14
CA ASP A 102 -25.16 17.15 -39.12
C ASP A 102 -25.14 15.64 -38.82
N PRO A 103 -24.25 14.83 -39.45
CA PRO A 103 -24.20 13.40 -39.17
C PRO A 103 -23.67 13.07 -37.76
N LEU A 104 -24.44 12.32 -36.96
CA LEU A 104 -23.97 11.66 -35.74
C LEU A 104 -23.01 10.53 -36.14
N VAL A 105 -21.83 10.42 -35.52
CA VAL A 105 -20.81 9.44 -35.93
C VAL A 105 -20.21 8.70 -34.74
N ALA A 106 -20.20 7.37 -34.82
CA ALA A 106 -19.42 6.52 -33.92
C ALA A 106 -17.94 6.52 -34.30
N ALA A 107 -17.06 6.63 -33.30
CA ALA A 107 -15.62 6.64 -33.48
C ALA A 107 -14.93 5.57 -32.63
N ASN A 108 -13.86 5.00 -33.16
CA ASN A 108 -13.01 4.10 -32.40
C ASN A 108 -12.08 4.87 -31.43
N ASN A 109 -11.28 4.14 -30.63
CA ASN A 109 -10.29 4.72 -29.70
C ASN A 109 -9.30 5.71 -30.35
N ASN A 110 -9.10 5.62 -31.66
CA ASN A 110 -8.18 6.48 -32.41
C ASN A 110 -8.89 7.70 -33.00
N GLY A 111 -10.18 7.92 -32.73
CA GLY A 111 -10.94 9.05 -33.29
C GLY A 111 -11.34 8.86 -34.76
N VAL A 112 -11.15 7.66 -35.31
CA VAL A 112 -11.55 7.34 -36.68
C VAL A 112 -13.03 6.97 -36.69
N ALA A 113 -13.80 7.64 -37.56
CA ALA A 113 -15.18 7.30 -37.82
C ALA A 113 -15.31 5.82 -38.23
N ILE A 114 -16.18 5.09 -37.56
CA ILE A 114 -16.49 3.70 -37.90
C ILE A 114 -17.43 3.74 -39.11
N ASN A 115 -16.86 3.87 -40.31
CA ASN A 115 -17.60 3.85 -41.57
C ASN A 115 -17.68 2.39 -42.06
N THR A 116 -18.70 1.67 -41.62
CA THR A 116 -18.95 0.30 -42.08
C THR A 116 -20.36 0.20 -42.61
N SER A 117 -20.52 -0.29 -43.83
CA SER A 117 -21.78 -0.37 -44.59
C SER A 117 -22.77 -1.40 -44.02
N GLY A 118 -22.88 -1.58 -42.70
CA GLY A 118 -23.69 -2.63 -42.09
C GLY A 118 -23.84 -2.61 -40.57
N VAL A 119 -23.98 -1.44 -39.94
CA VAL A 119 -24.21 -1.38 -38.48
C VAL A 119 -25.69 -1.69 -38.16
N THR A 120 -25.95 -2.80 -37.47
CA THR A 120 -27.30 -3.23 -37.04
C THR A 120 -27.63 -2.90 -35.58
N SER A 121 -26.67 -2.39 -34.79
CA SER A 121 -26.82 -2.06 -33.37
C SER A 121 -25.90 -0.90 -32.94
N PRO A 122 -26.20 -0.19 -31.84
CA PRO A 122 -25.28 0.79 -31.26
C PRO A 122 -23.92 0.17 -30.94
N ALA A 123 -22.87 0.99 -31.03
CA ALA A 123 -21.51 0.59 -30.77
C ALA A 123 -21.32 0.21 -29.27
N ASP A 124 -21.98 0.92 -28.36
CA ASP A 124 -21.96 0.68 -26.92
C ASP A 124 -23.40 0.62 -26.39
N THR A 125 -23.62 -0.29 -25.45
CA THR A 125 -24.93 -0.62 -24.86
C THR A 125 -24.80 -0.78 -23.35
N PHE A 126 -25.78 -0.26 -22.62
CA PHE A 126 -25.87 -0.43 -21.17
C PHE A 126 -25.97 -1.91 -20.75
N ASP A 127 -25.12 -2.32 -19.83
CA ASP A 127 -25.17 -3.65 -19.19
C ASP A 127 -25.77 -3.51 -17.79
N SER A 128 -26.99 -4.01 -17.59
CA SER A 128 -27.66 -3.93 -16.29
C SER A 128 -27.03 -4.80 -15.20
N SER A 129 -26.21 -5.80 -15.56
CA SER A 129 -25.51 -6.63 -14.57
C SER A 129 -24.30 -5.93 -13.95
N LYS A 130 -23.81 -4.86 -14.60
CA LYS A 130 -22.65 -4.08 -14.18
C LYS A 130 -23.07 -2.89 -13.33
N SER A 131 -22.34 -2.64 -12.24
CA SER A 131 -22.50 -1.42 -11.44
C SER A 131 -21.61 -0.31 -12.00
N TYR A 132 -22.19 0.85 -12.32
CA TYR A 132 -21.48 2.02 -12.81
C TYR A 132 -21.35 3.04 -11.68
N TYR A 133 -20.13 3.45 -11.38
CA TYR A 133 -19.87 4.48 -10.36
C TYR A 133 -20.14 5.88 -10.91
N GLY A 134 -20.68 6.76 -10.08
CA GLY A 134 -20.99 8.14 -10.45
C GLY A 134 -21.83 8.81 -9.39
N MET A 135 -22.42 9.96 -9.72
CA MET A 135 -23.18 10.78 -8.79
C MET A 135 -24.43 10.09 -8.26
N TYR A 136 -25.03 9.19 -9.05
CA TYR A 136 -26.19 8.41 -8.64
C TYR A 136 -25.76 7.13 -7.93
N ASP A 137 -26.64 6.57 -7.12
CA ASP A 137 -26.44 5.27 -6.51
C ASP A 137 -27.05 4.18 -7.40
N SER A 138 -26.27 3.14 -7.69
CA SER A 138 -26.68 2.06 -8.60
C SER A 138 -27.87 1.24 -8.12
N LEU A 139 -28.20 1.27 -6.82
CA LEU A 139 -29.36 0.60 -6.24
C LEU A 139 -30.56 1.54 -6.09
N ARG A 140 -30.41 2.85 -6.28
CA ARG A 140 -31.49 3.81 -6.05
C ARG A 140 -32.22 4.19 -7.34
N CYS A 141 -33.48 4.54 -7.15
CA CYS A 141 -34.38 5.04 -8.17
C CYS A 141 -34.71 6.50 -7.88
N TYR A 142 -34.78 7.32 -8.92
CA TYR A 142 -34.88 8.76 -8.80
C TYR A 142 -36.13 9.31 -9.49
N THR A 143 -36.69 10.38 -8.91
CA THR A 143 -37.66 11.26 -9.56
C THR A 143 -37.03 12.62 -9.80
N THR A 144 -37.55 13.37 -10.78
CA THR A 144 -37.05 14.72 -11.09
C THR A 144 -37.84 15.75 -10.30
N GLY A 145 -37.15 16.57 -9.50
CA GLY A 145 -37.65 17.80 -8.88
C GLY A 145 -37.48 19.00 -9.79
N SER A 146 -37.59 20.21 -9.22
CA SER A 146 -37.47 21.45 -10.00
C SER A 146 -36.11 21.64 -10.68
N ASN A 147 -35.02 21.19 -10.06
CA ASN A 147 -33.66 21.30 -10.60
C ASN A 147 -32.75 20.11 -10.19
N SER A 148 -33.31 18.99 -9.74
CA SER A 148 -32.49 17.89 -9.18
C SER A 148 -33.19 16.54 -9.28
N PHE A 149 -32.41 15.48 -9.18
CA PHE A 149 -32.85 14.11 -8.98
C PHE A 149 -32.99 13.85 -7.48
N ASN A 150 -34.21 13.49 -7.10
CA ASN A 150 -34.59 13.20 -5.73
C ASN A 150 -34.79 11.70 -5.56
N TYR A 151 -34.48 11.18 -4.38
CA TYR A 151 -34.74 9.80 -4.01
C TYR A 151 -36.23 9.45 -4.20
N ALA A 152 -36.50 8.28 -4.78
CA ALA A 152 -37.85 7.74 -4.90
C ALA A 152 -37.98 6.36 -4.25
N SER A 153 -37.14 5.40 -4.63
CA SER A 153 -37.17 4.04 -4.11
C SER A 153 -35.80 3.33 -4.25
N VAL A 154 -35.69 2.12 -3.71
CA VAL A 154 -34.49 1.27 -3.76
C VAL A 154 -34.80 -0.05 -4.46
N LYS A 155 -33.82 -0.56 -5.21
CA LYS A 155 -33.84 -1.84 -5.92
C LYS A 155 -33.25 -2.95 -5.06
N ALA A 156 -33.66 -4.20 -5.29
CA ALA A 156 -33.10 -5.36 -4.61
C ALA A 156 -31.74 -5.77 -5.22
N SER A 157 -31.58 -5.61 -6.53
CA SER A 157 -30.34 -5.84 -7.27
C SER A 157 -30.05 -4.67 -8.23
N VAL A 158 -28.77 -4.46 -8.55
CA VAL A 158 -28.33 -3.49 -9.56
C VAL A 158 -29.01 -3.74 -10.91
N SER A 159 -29.28 -5.00 -11.25
CA SER A 159 -29.91 -5.42 -12.50
C SER A 159 -31.41 -5.11 -12.61
N ASP A 160 -32.10 -4.91 -11.49
CA ASP A 160 -33.53 -4.61 -11.46
C ASP A 160 -33.81 -3.21 -12.02
N ALA A 161 -35.03 -2.97 -12.52
CA ALA A 161 -35.46 -1.67 -13.04
C ALA A 161 -36.33 -0.92 -12.03
N CYS A 162 -36.38 0.41 -12.17
CA CYS A 162 -36.91 1.32 -11.17
C CYS A 162 -38.42 1.55 -11.23
N GLY A 163 -39.15 0.90 -12.14
CA GLY A 163 -40.60 1.11 -12.35
C GLY A 163 -40.89 2.27 -13.32
N ASN A 164 -42.10 2.30 -13.90
CA ASN A 164 -42.41 3.08 -15.11
C ASN A 164 -42.37 4.61 -14.98
N SER A 165 -42.29 5.15 -13.76
CA SER A 165 -42.29 6.59 -13.48
C SER A 165 -40.95 7.13 -12.99
N TYR A 166 -39.94 6.28 -12.86
CA TYR A 166 -38.69 6.61 -12.20
C TYR A 166 -37.47 6.42 -13.10
N TRP A 167 -36.38 7.07 -12.72
CA TRP A 167 -35.07 6.94 -13.35
C TRP A 167 -34.21 5.96 -12.58
N ASP A 168 -33.56 5.04 -13.29
CA ASP A 168 -32.63 4.06 -12.72
C ASP A 168 -31.25 4.71 -12.49
N GLY A 169 -30.79 4.73 -11.24
CA GLY A 169 -29.52 5.34 -10.86
C GLY A 169 -28.31 4.70 -11.54
N ASN A 170 -28.31 3.38 -11.71
CA ASN A 170 -27.21 2.68 -12.40
C ASN A 170 -27.15 3.06 -13.89
N PHE A 171 -28.33 3.18 -14.50
CA PHE A 171 -28.47 3.63 -15.89
C PHE A 171 -28.01 5.09 -16.05
N LEU A 172 -28.40 5.98 -15.12
CA LEU A 172 -27.98 7.36 -15.12
C LEU A 172 -26.45 7.48 -15.00
N ASN A 173 -25.78 6.71 -14.12
CA ASN A 173 -24.32 6.70 -14.03
C ASN A 173 -23.64 6.30 -15.34
N TRP A 174 -24.10 5.25 -16.02
CA TRP A 174 -23.57 4.87 -17.34
C TRP A 174 -23.80 5.96 -18.40
N LEU A 175 -24.94 6.64 -18.31
CA LEU A 175 -25.37 7.61 -19.30
C LEU A 175 -24.64 8.95 -19.15
N THR A 176 -24.48 9.46 -17.93
CA THR A 176 -24.15 10.87 -17.67
C THR A 176 -22.75 11.10 -17.11
N THR A 177 -22.09 10.09 -16.54
CA THR A 177 -20.79 10.27 -15.87
C THR A 177 -19.65 10.48 -16.87
N ARG A 178 -18.86 11.55 -16.70
CA ARG A 178 -17.55 11.71 -17.36
C ARG A 178 -16.43 11.35 -16.39
N LYS A 179 -15.23 11.16 -16.93
CA LYS A 179 -14.06 10.78 -16.11
C LYS A 179 -13.77 11.83 -15.04
N LYS A 180 -13.93 13.12 -15.37
CA LYS A 180 -13.79 14.23 -14.42
C LYS A 180 -14.74 14.11 -13.22
N GLU A 181 -16.04 13.89 -13.43
CA GLU A 181 -16.99 13.75 -12.31
C GLU A 181 -16.58 12.61 -11.38
N THR A 182 -16.13 11.49 -11.96
CA THR A 182 -15.64 10.35 -11.18
C THR A 182 -14.43 10.73 -10.32
N ILE A 183 -13.42 11.38 -10.90
CA ILE A 183 -12.22 11.81 -10.18
C ILE A 183 -12.59 12.79 -9.05
N TYR A 184 -13.45 13.77 -9.30
CA TYR A 184 -13.87 14.71 -8.25
C TYR A 184 -14.70 14.07 -7.16
N GLN A 185 -15.63 13.21 -7.51
CA GLN A 185 -16.42 12.51 -6.52
C GLN A 185 -15.55 11.65 -5.61
N VAL A 186 -14.55 10.96 -6.17
CA VAL A 186 -13.58 10.18 -5.40
C VAL A 186 -12.69 11.08 -4.54
N LEU A 187 -12.16 12.19 -5.07
CA LEU A 187 -11.21 13.03 -4.34
C LEU A 187 -11.86 13.91 -3.26
N VAL A 188 -12.98 14.57 -3.56
CA VAL A 188 -13.58 15.62 -2.72
C VAL A 188 -15.10 15.50 -2.51
N GLY A 189 -15.75 14.44 -2.96
CA GLY A 189 -17.16 14.17 -2.63
C GLY A 189 -18.16 15.23 -3.11
N GLY A 190 -19.18 15.53 -2.29
CA GLY A 190 -20.34 16.43 -2.57
C GLY A 190 -20.33 17.78 -1.85
N GLU A 191 -21.25 18.72 -2.16
CA GLU A 191 -21.28 20.11 -1.64
C GLU A 191 -22.16 20.29 -0.38
N PRO A 192 -21.69 20.98 0.68
CA PRO A 192 -22.47 21.26 1.90
C PRO A 192 -23.37 22.51 1.79
N ILE A 193 -24.35 22.67 2.70
CA ILE A 193 -25.18 23.90 2.87
C ILE A 193 -25.27 24.23 4.37
N PRO A 194 -25.07 25.48 4.87
CA PRO A 194 -24.33 26.63 4.32
C PRO A 194 -22.81 26.52 4.60
N ALA A 195 -22.02 27.50 4.12
CA ALA A 195 -20.55 27.59 4.25
C ALA A 195 -19.97 27.59 5.69
N GLN A 196 -20.81 27.45 6.71
CA GLN A 196 -20.37 27.11 8.06
C GLN A 196 -20.39 25.59 8.17
N ALA A 197 -19.19 25.00 8.20
CA ALA A 197 -18.95 23.58 8.26
C ALA A 197 -20.00 22.83 9.11
N ASN A 198 -20.71 21.88 8.50
CA ASN A 198 -21.26 20.79 9.29
C ASN A 198 -20.09 20.22 10.12
N GLN A 199 -20.27 20.06 11.43
CA GLN A 199 -19.20 19.57 12.31
C GLN A 199 -18.72 18.17 11.90
N ASP A 200 -19.52 17.43 11.14
CA ASP A 200 -19.22 16.10 10.59
C ASP A 200 -18.63 16.11 9.17
N GLY A 201 -18.53 17.28 8.52
CA GLY A 201 -18.00 17.43 7.16
C GLY A 201 -18.88 16.91 6.01
N THR A 202 -20.10 16.46 6.28
CA THR A 202 -21.01 15.88 5.28
C THR A 202 -21.61 16.93 4.33
N ALA A 203 -21.97 16.50 3.13
CA ALA A 203 -22.54 17.33 2.09
C ALA A 203 -23.99 16.96 1.72
N ASN A 204 -24.70 17.92 1.12
CA ASN A 204 -26.14 17.88 0.89
C ASN A 204 -26.51 17.63 -0.58
N LYS A 205 -25.58 17.83 -1.52
CA LYS A 205 -25.81 17.60 -2.95
C LYS A 205 -24.57 17.07 -3.69
N LEU A 206 -24.82 16.36 -4.78
CA LEU A 206 -23.80 15.99 -5.78
C LEU A 206 -24.17 16.63 -7.11
N ASP A 207 -23.25 17.37 -7.71
CA ASP A 207 -23.55 18.22 -8.87
C ASP A 207 -22.66 17.85 -10.05
N GLY A 208 -23.25 17.84 -11.24
CA GLY A 208 -22.54 17.74 -12.50
C GLY A 208 -21.84 19.05 -12.86
N GLU A 209 -20.69 18.96 -13.53
CA GLU A 209 -19.89 20.14 -13.87
C GLU A 209 -20.62 21.03 -14.91
N PRO A 210 -20.96 22.29 -14.55
CA PRO A 210 -21.69 23.20 -15.43
C PRO A 210 -20.86 23.72 -16.62
N LYS A 211 -19.52 23.67 -16.55
CA LYS A 211 -18.64 24.18 -17.60
C LYS A 211 -18.19 23.07 -18.55
N THR A 212 -18.37 23.29 -19.85
CA THR A 212 -17.94 22.33 -20.89
C THR A 212 -16.99 22.90 -21.92
N GLY A 213 -16.77 24.23 -21.94
CA GLY A 213 -15.86 24.91 -22.85
C GLY A 213 -14.40 24.43 -22.76
N GLN A 214 -13.68 24.49 -23.88
CA GLN A 214 -12.21 24.39 -23.89
C GLN A 214 -11.66 25.52 -23.01
N ASN A 215 -10.79 25.18 -22.05
CA ASN A 215 -10.28 26.09 -21.00
C ASN A 215 -11.30 26.55 -19.95
N GLY A 216 -12.43 25.86 -19.78
CA GLY A 216 -13.38 26.19 -18.71
C GLY A 216 -14.09 27.52 -18.92
N SER A 217 -14.17 28.00 -20.17
CA SER A 217 -14.96 29.19 -20.52
C SER A 217 -16.43 28.97 -20.16
N THR A 218 -17.14 30.07 -19.88
CA THR A 218 -18.58 30.12 -19.60
C THR A 218 -19.45 29.87 -20.84
N ASP A 219 -18.91 29.24 -21.88
CA ASP A 219 -19.56 29.12 -23.18
C ASP A 219 -20.69 28.09 -23.10
N THR A 220 -21.85 28.54 -22.64
CA THR A 220 -23.12 27.83 -22.76
C THR A 220 -23.49 27.68 -24.24
N CYS A 221 -24.15 26.59 -24.61
CA CYS A 221 -24.67 26.28 -25.96
C CYS A 221 -25.67 27.32 -26.52
N ALA A 222 -25.84 28.47 -25.88
CA ALA A 222 -26.87 29.46 -26.16
C ALA A 222 -26.71 30.18 -27.51
N THR A 223 -25.53 30.11 -28.16
CA THR A 223 -25.33 30.74 -29.47
C THR A 223 -24.59 29.83 -30.45
N ASN A 224 -25.08 29.82 -31.69
CA ASN A 224 -24.60 29.05 -32.83
C ASN A 224 -23.23 29.52 -33.38
N SER A 225 -22.59 30.50 -32.74
CA SER A 225 -21.30 31.09 -33.12
C SER A 225 -20.11 30.61 -32.28
N LYS A 226 -20.31 29.69 -31.31
CA LYS A 226 -19.28 29.17 -30.41
C LYS A 226 -19.27 27.63 -30.37
N SER A 227 -18.09 27.05 -30.14
CA SER A 227 -17.88 25.59 -30.02
C SER A 227 -18.40 25.12 -28.67
N CYS A 228 -19.45 24.29 -28.65
CA CYS A 228 -19.99 23.70 -27.44
C CYS A 228 -19.92 22.17 -27.49
N TRP A 229 -19.80 21.56 -26.31
CA TRP A 229 -19.17 20.26 -26.12
C TRP A 229 -20.17 19.28 -25.50
N ARG A 230 -20.74 18.38 -26.31
CA ARG A 230 -21.69 17.33 -25.87
C ARG A 230 -21.34 15.99 -26.53
N PHE A 231 -21.51 14.89 -25.80
CA PHE A 231 -21.57 13.55 -26.39
C PHE A 231 -23.01 13.04 -26.38
N VAL A 232 -23.32 12.14 -27.32
CA VAL A 232 -24.69 11.63 -27.50
C VAL A 232 -24.71 10.11 -27.41
N LYS A 233 -25.62 9.56 -26.60
CA LYS A 233 -25.91 8.12 -26.55
C LYS A 233 -27.31 7.86 -27.08
N PHE A 234 -27.42 7.05 -28.12
CA PHE A 234 -28.67 6.46 -28.56
C PHE A 234 -28.93 5.16 -27.80
N VAL A 235 -30.13 5.02 -27.24
CA VAL A 235 -30.53 3.84 -26.47
C VAL A 235 -31.82 3.26 -27.04
N PRO A 236 -31.84 1.98 -27.46
CA PRO A 236 -33.04 1.32 -27.94
C PRO A 236 -34.13 1.21 -26.88
N SER A 237 -35.40 1.27 -27.31
CA SER A 237 -36.58 1.09 -26.44
C SER A 237 -36.59 -0.24 -25.69
N THR A 238 -36.02 -1.30 -26.26
CA THR A 238 -35.86 -2.60 -25.59
C THR A 238 -34.93 -2.54 -24.38
N THR A 239 -33.96 -1.62 -24.36
CA THR A 239 -33.07 -1.38 -23.21
C THR A 239 -33.72 -0.46 -22.19
N LEU A 240 -34.48 0.55 -22.65
CA LEU A 240 -35.17 1.52 -21.79
C LEU A 240 -36.37 0.90 -21.06
N TRP A 241 -37.12 0.04 -21.75
CA TRP A 241 -38.36 -0.59 -21.31
C TRP A 241 -38.37 -2.09 -21.63
N PRO A 242 -37.50 -2.89 -20.97
CA PRO A 242 -37.38 -4.32 -21.23
C PRO A 242 -38.66 -5.10 -20.92
N THR A 243 -39.49 -4.63 -19.97
CA THR A 243 -40.83 -5.17 -19.72
C THR A 243 -41.84 -4.05 -19.47
N GLY A 244 -43.12 -4.27 -19.76
CA GLY A 244 -44.16 -3.23 -19.65
C GLY A 244 -44.43 -2.71 -18.22
N SER A 245 -43.92 -3.39 -17.18
CA SER A 245 -44.06 -3.00 -15.77
C SER A 245 -42.78 -2.48 -15.12
N THR A 246 -41.62 -2.56 -15.80
CA THR A 246 -40.33 -2.14 -15.27
C THR A 246 -39.55 -1.34 -16.31
N ALA A 247 -39.15 -0.12 -15.95
CA ALA A 247 -38.44 0.80 -16.84
C ALA A 247 -37.12 1.28 -16.23
N ARG A 248 -36.16 1.63 -17.10
CA ARG A 248 -34.92 2.35 -16.71
C ARG A 248 -35.12 3.86 -16.67
N VAL A 249 -36.06 4.36 -17.48
CA VAL A 249 -36.43 5.78 -17.58
C VAL A 249 -37.96 5.89 -17.65
N PRO A 250 -38.56 7.03 -17.29
CA PRO A 250 -40.01 7.19 -17.34
C PRO A 250 -40.61 6.86 -18.72
N THR A 251 -41.71 6.09 -18.74
CA THR A 251 -42.38 5.69 -19.99
C THR A 251 -43.07 6.85 -20.71
N THR A 252 -43.16 8.01 -20.06
CA THR A 252 -43.72 9.25 -20.63
C THR A 252 -42.74 9.99 -21.55
N LEU A 253 -41.48 9.57 -21.62
CA LEU A 253 -40.47 10.20 -22.47
C LEU A 253 -40.75 9.95 -23.96
N PRO A 254 -40.51 10.94 -24.84
CA PRO A 254 -40.75 10.81 -26.27
C PRO A 254 -39.78 9.80 -26.90
N VAL A 255 -40.31 8.91 -27.75
CA VAL A 255 -39.50 7.93 -28.51
C VAL A 255 -39.30 8.43 -29.95
N ALA A 256 -38.06 8.34 -30.43
CA ALA A 256 -37.70 8.60 -31.82
C ALA A 256 -37.53 7.28 -32.59
N THR A 257 -37.90 7.27 -33.88
CA THR A 257 -37.56 6.18 -34.80
C THR A 257 -36.32 6.60 -35.59
N VAL A 258 -35.31 5.72 -35.70
CA VAL A 258 -34.04 6.02 -36.35
C VAL A 258 -33.77 4.99 -37.45
N ASP A 259 -33.68 5.45 -38.70
CA ASP A 259 -33.17 4.66 -39.81
C ASP A 259 -31.65 4.84 -39.92
N LEU A 260 -30.88 3.74 -39.88
CA LEU A 260 -29.43 3.78 -40.09
C LEU A 260 -29.06 3.61 -41.56
N ASN A 261 -27.85 4.04 -41.92
CA ASN A 261 -27.39 3.99 -43.31
C ASN A 261 -27.18 2.57 -43.80
N GLY A 262 -27.73 2.29 -44.99
CA GLY A 262 -27.60 0.99 -45.65
C GLY A 262 -28.84 0.10 -45.61
N GLY A 263 -29.99 0.61 -45.16
CA GLY A 263 -31.28 -0.10 -45.29
C GLY A 263 -31.58 -1.10 -44.15
N GLY A 264 -30.85 -1.02 -43.04
CA GLY A 264 -31.21 -1.70 -41.79
C GLY A 264 -32.04 -0.79 -40.87
N THR A 265 -33.18 -1.28 -40.38
CA THR A 265 -33.99 -0.57 -39.38
C THR A 265 -33.39 -0.79 -37.99
N VAL A 266 -32.96 0.28 -37.32
CA VAL A 266 -32.77 0.22 -35.87
C VAL A 266 -34.10 0.48 -35.20
N ALA A 267 -34.40 -0.31 -34.16
CA ALA A 267 -35.63 -0.19 -33.38
C ALA A 267 -35.83 1.23 -32.82
N SER A 268 -37.07 1.58 -32.48
CA SER A 268 -37.39 2.86 -31.81
C SER A 268 -36.58 3.03 -30.53
N GLY A 269 -36.13 4.25 -30.21
CA GLY A 269 -35.28 4.55 -29.05
C GLY A 269 -35.19 6.04 -28.72
N ILE A 270 -34.29 6.42 -27.83
CA ILE A 270 -34.08 7.82 -27.39
C ILE A 270 -32.62 8.23 -27.61
N PHE A 271 -32.41 9.47 -28.05
CA PHE A 271 -31.11 10.14 -27.99
C PHE A 271 -31.00 10.95 -26.71
N PHE A 272 -29.94 10.69 -25.96
CA PHE A 272 -29.56 11.41 -24.77
C PHE A 272 -28.28 12.19 -25.05
N GLY A 273 -28.33 13.52 -24.92
CA GLY A 273 -27.17 14.40 -24.98
C GLY A 273 -26.73 14.78 -23.58
N VAL A 274 -25.43 14.77 -23.30
CA VAL A 274 -24.90 15.12 -21.97
C VAL A 274 -23.86 16.22 -22.10
N GLY A 275 -24.01 17.27 -21.29
CA GLY A 275 -23.07 18.37 -21.15
C GLY A 275 -23.63 19.47 -20.25
N GLU A 276 -22.79 20.38 -19.78
CA GLU A 276 -23.18 21.61 -19.05
C GLU A 276 -23.95 21.32 -17.77
N GLY A 277 -23.54 20.26 -17.06
CA GLY A 277 -24.26 19.78 -15.88
C GLY A 277 -25.71 19.41 -16.19
N THR A 278 -26.04 19.07 -17.44
CA THR A 278 -27.43 18.86 -17.90
C THR A 278 -27.53 17.62 -18.80
N LEU A 279 -28.58 16.83 -18.58
CA LEU A 279 -29.04 15.78 -19.48
C LEU A 279 -30.11 16.34 -20.41
N PHE A 280 -29.88 16.23 -21.71
CA PHE A 280 -30.78 16.66 -22.77
C PHE A 280 -31.44 15.45 -23.42
N ILE A 281 -32.76 15.52 -23.61
CA ILE A 281 -33.52 14.51 -24.34
C ILE A 281 -34.03 15.12 -25.63
N ASN A 282 -33.93 14.38 -26.73
CA ASN A 282 -34.40 14.85 -28.02
C ASN A 282 -35.92 15.15 -28.03
N ASP A 283 -36.31 16.28 -28.63
CA ASP A 283 -37.71 16.62 -28.90
C ASP A 283 -38.10 16.26 -30.35
N ASN A 284 -39.11 15.40 -30.51
CA ASN A 284 -39.56 14.89 -31.80
C ASN A 284 -40.53 15.86 -32.53
N THR A 285 -40.46 17.17 -32.27
CA THR A 285 -41.53 18.12 -32.67
C THR A 285 -41.55 18.54 -34.15
N LYS A 286 -40.66 18.04 -35.03
CA LYS A 286 -40.86 18.19 -36.50
C LYS A 286 -41.49 16.97 -37.16
N LYS A 287 -42.82 17.10 -37.23
CA LYS A 287 -43.89 16.37 -37.94
C LYS A 287 -43.71 15.95 -39.41
N THR A 288 -42.48 15.75 -39.94
CA THR A 288 -42.26 15.29 -41.33
C THR A 288 -40.93 14.54 -41.49
N GLY A 289 -40.81 13.35 -40.89
CA GLY A 289 -39.92 12.27 -41.37
C GLY A 289 -38.41 12.53 -41.53
N LYS A 290 -37.84 13.61 -40.97
CA LYS A 290 -36.39 13.86 -40.96
C LYS A 290 -35.94 14.50 -39.65
N VAL A 291 -34.87 13.96 -39.06
CA VAL A 291 -34.22 14.44 -37.82
C VAL A 291 -33.66 15.85 -38.04
N THR A 292 -33.89 16.76 -37.09
CA THR A 292 -33.47 18.17 -37.14
C THR A 292 -32.06 18.41 -36.58
N ALA A 293 -31.40 19.45 -37.12
CA ALA A 293 -29.98 19.84 -37.02
C ALA A 293 -29.38 20.22 -35.65
N SER A 294 -30.05 19.87 -34.55
CA SER A 294 -29.51 19.84 -33.18
C SER A 294 -30.65 19.31 -32.31
N PRO A 295 -30.71 18.00 -32.01
CA PRO A 295 -31.87 17.41 -31.35
C PRO A 295 -32.15 17.98 -29.94
N PHE A 296 -31.27 18.83 -29.40
CA PHE A 296 -31.25 19.18 -27.98
C PHE A 296 -31.52 20.67 -27.68
N ASP A 297 -31.73 21.54 -28.68
CA ASP A 297 -31.71 23.00 -28.46
C ASP A 297 -33.10 23.69 -28.41
N THR A 298 -34.22 22.98 -28.54
CA THR A 298 -35.53 23.65 -28.77
C THR A 298 -36.61 23.47 -27.68
N ALA A 299 -36.42 22.64 -26.65
CA ALA A 299 -37.43 22.40 -25.61
C ALA A 299 -36.87 22.47 -24.17
N PRO A 300 -37.16 23.53 -23.39
CA PRO A 300 -36.81 23.60 -21.96
C PRO A 300 -37.40 22.47 -21.10
N ALA A 301 -38.50 21.84 -21.55
CA ALA A 301 -39.17 20.75 -20.85
C ALA A 301 -38.42 19.39 -20.91
N ASN A 302 -37.37 19.28 -21.74
CA ASN A 302 -36.60 18.04 -21.95
C ASN A 302 -35.14 18.18 -21.46
N GLN A 303 -34.90 19.09 -20.52
CA GLN A 303 -33.59 19.35 -19.91
C GLN A 303 -33.65 19.00 -18.43
N TYR A 304 -32.71 18.16 -17.98
CA TYR A 304 -32.65 17.67 -16.61
C TYR A 304 -31.28 18.03 -16.03
N PRO A 305 -31.20 19.01 -15.10
CA PRO A 305 -29.95 19.31 -14.42
C PRO A 305 -29.43 18.06 -13.68
N LEU A 306 -28.14 17.80 -13.86
CA LEU A 306 -27.41 16.73 -13.19
C LEU A 306 -27.07 17.18 -11.78
N GLU A 307 -28.04 17.06 -10.88
CA GLU A 307 -27.89 17.34 -9.47
C GLU A 307 -28.59 16.23 -8.69
N VAL A 308 -27.97 15.68 -7.66
CA VAL A 308 -28.58 14.70 -6.74
C VAL A 308 -28.75 15.36 -5.39
N ASN A 309 -29.99 15.48 -4.94
CA ASN A 309 -30.30 16.03 -3.61
C ASN A 309 -30.22 14.93 -2.56
N LEU A 310 -29.16 14.96 -1.75
CA LEU A 310 -28.90 13.94 -0.72
C LEU A 310 -29.84 14.06 0.49
N LEU A 311 -30.64 15.12 0.61
CA LEU A 311 -31.60 15.32 1.72
C LEU A 311 -32.96 14.66 1.49
N THR A 312 -33.20 14.09 0.32
CA THR A 312 -34.52 13.58 -0.07
C THR A 312 -34.79 12.14 0.36
N GLU A 313 -33.78 11.47 0.92
CA GLU A 313 -33.92 10.10 1.38
C GLU A 313 -34.63 10.04 2.75
N PRO A 314 -35.64 9.17 2.93
CA PRO A 314 -36.43 9.17 4.15
C PRO A 314 -35.71 8.42 5.27
N ASN A 315 -35.83 8.92 6.50
CA ASN A 315 -35.36 8.25 7.72
C ASN A 315 -36.31 7.11 8.11
N VAL A 316 -36.20 5.93 7.48
CA VAL A 316 -37.11 4.80 7.79
C VAL A 316 -36.33 3.49 7.86
N PRO A 317 -36.54 2.65 8.90
CA PRO A 317 -37.43 2.82 10.04
C PRO A 317 -36.78 3.57 11.22
N SER A 318 -37.65 4.13 12.06
CA SER A 318 -37.33 4.76 13.33
C SER A 318 -36.76 3.74 14.33
N GLY A 319 -35.47 3.41 14.23
CA GLY A 319 -34.76 2.69 15.27
C GLY A 319 -34.36 3.63 16.43
N THR A 320 -34.27 3.09 17.64
CA THR A 320 -33.62 3.78 18.78
C THR A 320 -32.18 3.27 18.87
N GLY A 321 -31.22 4.04 18.37
CA GLY A 321 -29.79 3.71 18.40
C GLY A 321 -28.94 4.99 18.43
N SER A 322 -27.82 4.96 19.16
CA SER A 322 -26.89 6.09 19.29
C SER A 322 -26.10 6.30 17.99
N VAL A 323 -25.86 7.56 17.64
CA VAL A 323 -25.11 8.04 16.45
C VAL A 323 -23.58 7.75 16.57
N SER A 324 -23.18 6.82 17.43
CA SER A 324 -21.77 6.52 17.73
C SER A 324 -21.18 5.55 16.70
N ASP A 325 -20.47 6.15 15.74
CA ASP A 325 -19.33 5.69 14.94
C ASP A 325 -19.41 4.47 14.00
N ASN A 326 -20.39 3.56 14.11
CA ASN A 326 -20.46 2.41 13.19
C ASN A 326 -21.65 2.48 12.24
N CYS A 327 -21.56 3.25 11.15
CA CYS A 327 -22.48 3.06 10.03
C CYS A 327 -22.19 1.70 9.38
N ILE A 328 -23.19 0.83 9.35
CA ILE A 328 -23.17 -0.37 8.53
C ILE A 328 -23.72 0.03 7.17
N VAL A 329 -22.89 -0.08 6.14
CA VAL A 329 -23.23 0.29 4.76
C VAL A 329 -24.43 -0.54 4.28
N GLY A 330 -25.45 0.12 3.74
CA GLY A 330 -26.57 -0.55 3.07
C GLY A 330 -27.61 -1.21 3.98
N ASP A 331 -27.66 -0.86 5.28
CA ASP A 331 -28.75 -1.28 6.16
C ASP A 331 -29.91 -0.25 6.13
N PRO A 332 -30.99 -0.49 5.35
CA PRO A 332 -32.15 0.37 5.35
C PRO A 332 -32.94 0.29 6.67
N LEU A 333 -32.53 -0.55 7.64
CA LEU A 333 -33.18 -0.70 8.95
C LEU A 333 -32.55 0.18 10.06
N PHE A 334 -31.48 0.92 9.76
CA PHE A 334 -30.76 1.74 10.74
C PHE A 334 -31.40 3.12 10.98
N ALA A 335 -31.47 3.52 12.26
CA ALA A 335 -32.06 4.79 12.72
C ALA A 335 -31.40 6.07 12.16
N GLY A 336 -30.14 5.97 11.72
CA GLY A 336 -29.36 7.05 11.12
C GLY A 336 -29.04 6.82 9.64
N HIS A 337 -29.88 6.08 8.91
CA HIS A 337 -29.64 5.70 7.51
C HIS A 337 -29.32 6.91 6.60
N LEU A 338 -30.05 8.03 6.72
CA LEU A 338 -29.77 9.24 5.94
C LEU A 338 -28.38 9.81 6.23
N ILE A 339 -27.97 9.84 7.50
CA ILE A 339 -26.66 10.33 7.92
C ILE A 339 -25.56 9.43 7.35
N CYS A 340 -25.76 8.10 7.39
CA CYS A 340 -24.81 7.14 6.83
C CYS A 340 -24.74 7.25 5.30
N TYR A 341 -25.87 7.36 4.62
CA TYR A 341 -25.91 7.59 3.18
C TYR A 341 -25.20 8.90 2.79
N GLN A 342 -25.49 9.99 3.51
CA GLN A 342 -24.80 11.26 3.31
C GLN A 342 -23.30 11.10 3.54
N ARG A 343 -22.87 10.53 4.66
CA ARG A 343 -21.45 10.31 4.95
C ARG A 343 -20.74 9.50 3.86
N ASP A 344 -21.36 8.43 3.39
CA ASP A 344 -20.78 7.53 2.38
C ASP A 344 -20.71 8.18 1.00
N ARG A 345 -21.73 8.96 0.61
CA ARG A 345 -21.83 9.58 -0.73
C ARG A 345 -21.22 10.96 -0.83
N SER A 346 -21.08 11.66 0.29
CA SER A 346 -20.73 13.08 0.31
C SER A 346 -19.27 13.36 0.63
N LEU A 347 -18.55 12.40 1.22
CA LEU A 347 -17.14 12.54 1.56
C LEU A 347 -16.24 11.94 0.48
N GLY A 348 -15.29 12.73 -0.01
CA GLY A 348 -14.19 12.26 -0.84
C GLY A 348 -12.98 11.81 -0.01
N LEU A 349 -11.99 11.26 -0.70
CA LEU A 349 -10.73 10.79 -0.14
C LEU A 349 -10.06 11.85 0.75
N PHE A 350 -9.89 13.10 0.29
CA PHE A 350 -9.22 14.15 1.06
C PHE A 350 -9.95 14.52 2.37
N GLN A 351 -11.25 14.22 2.48
CA GLN A 351 -12.03 14.42 3.70
C GLN A 351 -11.99 13.19 4.62
N LYS A 352 -11.80 11.98 4.07
CA LYS A 352 -11.70 10.72 4.81
C LYS A 352 -10.27 10.40 5.26
N MET A 353 -9.26 10.96 4.60
CA MET A 353 -7.86 10.65 4.88
C MET A 353 -7.48 11.07 6.30
N ARG A 354 -6.98 10.09 7.07
CA ARG A 354 -6.27 10.38 8.32
C ARG A 354 -4.90 10.96 7.96
N THR A 355 -4.79 12.29 8.03
CA THR A 355 -3.54 13.01 7.74
C THR A 355 -2.48 12.83 8.82
N ASP A 356 -2.79 12.20 9.94
CA ASP A 356 -1.87 12.07 11.09
C ASP A 356 -0.56 11.35 10.74
N ASN A 357 -0.57 10.50 9.70
CA ASN A 357 0.59 9.70 9.27
C ASN A 357 1.20 10.16 7.93
N MET A 358 0.75 11.26 7.33
CA MET A 358 1.21 11.72 6.01
C MET A 358 1.41 13.24 5.99
N HIS A 359 2.47 13.69 5.31
CA HIS A 359 2.66 15.11 5.00
C HIS A 359 2.26 15.36 3.54
N VAL A 360 1.19 16.11 3.29
CA VAL A 360 0.50 16.10 1.98
C VAL A 360 0.49 17.47 1.30
N ALA A 361 0.64 17.47 -0.02
CA ALA A 361 0.34 18.61 -0.91
C ALA A 361 -0.52 18.15 -2.10
N VAL A 362 -1.30 19.06 -2.69
CA VAL A 362 -2.13 18.79 -3.88
C VAL A 362 -1.89 19.83 -4.96
N MET A 363 -1.49 19.36 -6.13
CA MET A 363 -1.25 20.14 -7.34
C MET A 363 -2.15 19.65 -8.47
N PHE A 364 -2.68 20.58 -9.24
CA PHE A 364 -3.41 20.29 -10.48
C PHE A 364 -2.53 20.65 -11.66
N ILE A 365 -2.52 19.83 -12.71
CA ILE A 365 -1.76 20.12 -13.93
C ILE A 365 -2.37 21.36 -14.61
N ASN A 366 -1.56 22.39 -14.92
CA ASN A 366 -2.07 23.63 -15.50
C ASN A 366 -2.18 23.51 -17.02
N ALA A 367 -3.35 23.05 -17.44
CA ALA A 367 -3.66 22.79 -18.83
C ALA A 367 -4.21 24.02 -19.60
N SER A 368 -4.28 25.22 -18.98
CA SER A 368 -4.89 26.41 -19.62
C SER A 368 -3.95 27.11 -20.60
N THR A 369 -2.65 27.07 -20.33
CA THR A 369 -1.57 27.53 -21.22
C THR A 369 -0.72 26.37 -21.75
N GLY A 370 -0.87 25.16 -21.21
CA GLY A 370 -0.10 23.97 -21.60
C GLY A 370 1.23 23.83 -20.89
N GLN A 371 1.41 24.46 -19.72
CA GLN A 371 2.70 24.50 -19.04
C GLN A 371 2.54 24.45 -17.51
N GLY A 372 3.26 23.54 -16.86
CA GLY A 372 3.43 23.45 -15.41
C GLY A 372 2.23 22.90 -14.63
N GLY A 373 2.19 23.25 -13.34
CA GLY A 373 1.16 22.81 -12.38
C GLY A 373 0.76 23.94 -11.44
N SER A 374 -0.49 23.94 -10.99
CA SER A 374 -1.03 24.91 -10.04
C SER A 374 -1.25 24.24 -8.69
N LEU A 375 -0.48 24.67 -7.69
CA LEU A 375 -0.59 24.19 -6.32
C LEU A 375 -1.89 24.72 -5.68
N GLN A 376 -2.78 23.80 -5.32
CA GLN A 376 -4.04 24.13 -4.64
C GLN A 376 -3.93 24.02 -3.13
N PHE A 377 -3.06 23.13 -2.67
CA PHE A 377 -2.85 22.84 -1.27
C PHE A 377 -1.36 22.56 -1.04
N ALA A 378 -0.70 23.40 -0.24
CA ALA A 378 0.71 23.23 0.08
C ALA A 378 0.92 22.35 1.31
N PHE A 379 2.14 21.84 1.47
CA PHE A 379 2.61 21.23 2.72
C PHE A 379 2.36 22.15 3.93
N ASP A 380 2.09 21.55 5.09
CA ASP A 380 1.66 22.20 6.35
C ASP A 380 0.34 23.01 6.32
N GLN A 381 -0.38 23.12 5.19
CA GLN A 381 -1.66 23.83 5.17
C GLN A 381 -2.77 22.99 5.81
N SER A 382 -3.71 23.63 6.51
CA SER A 382 -4.89 22.93 7.05
C SER A 382 -5.95 22.73 5.95
N PHE A 383 -6.32 21.48 5.67
CA PHE A 383 -7.40 21.17 4.71
C PHE A 383 -8.75 21.59 5.29
N ASN A 384 -9.47 22.49 4.61
CA ASN A 384 -10.74 23.03 5.09
C ASN A 384 -11.78 23.15 3.96
N ALA A 385 -12.99 23.62 4.27
CA ALA A 385 -14.07 23.77 3.29
C ALA A 385 -13.71 24.68 2.09
N SER A 386 -12.83 25.67 2.28
CA SER A 386 -12.29 26.49 1.20
C SER A 386 -11.39 25.68 0.27
N SER A 387 -10.62 24.74 0.81
CA SER A 387 -9.78 23.80 0.03
C SER A 387 -10.63 22.92 -0.88
N VAL A 388 -11.72 22.35 -0.37
CA VAL A 388 -12.70 21.57 -1.15
C VAL A 388 -13.30 22.42 -2.28
N THR A 389 -13.69 23.66 -1.96
CA THR A 389 -14.23 24.61 -2.94
C THR A 389 -13.20 24.98 -4.01
N GLY A 390 -11.93 25.19 -3.64
CA GLY A 390 -10.83 25.47 -4.57
C GLY A 390 -10.54 24.32 -5.54
N ILE A 391 -10.60 23.07 -5.06
CA ILE A 391 -10.45 21.88 -5.89
C ILE A 391 -11.59 21.74 -6.90
N ARG A 392 -12.84 21.98 -6.49
CA ARG A 392 -13.99 21.93 -7.42
C ARG A 392 -14.00 23.05 -8.44
N ASN A 393 -13.48 24.22 -8.07
CA ASN A 393 -13.34 25.33 -8.98
C ASN A 393 -12.20 25.13 -9.98
N GLN A 394 -11.42 24.04 -9.89
CA GLN A 394 -10.46 23.71 -10.94
C GLN A 394 -11.21 23.42 -12.24
N HIS A 395 -10.94 24.25 -13.24
CA HIS A 395 -11.61 24.11 -14.51
C HIS A 395 -10.89 23.12 -15.40
N LEU A 396 -11.68 22.52 -16.29
CA LEU A 396 -11.13 21.73 -17.39
C LEU A 396 -10.31 22.63 -18.28
N ALA A 397 -9.17 22.10 -18.74
CA ALA A 397 -8.34 22.87 -19.63
C ALA A 397 -7.91 22.07 -20.87
N ALA A 398 -7.55 22.81 -21.92
CA ALA A 398 -7.40 22.28 -23.27
C ALA A 398 -6.27 21.25 -23.39
N ASN A 399 -5.28 21.36 -22.52
CA ASN A 399 -4.03 20.63 -22.63
C ASN A 399 -3.93 19.57 -21.52
N ALA A 400 -2.85 18.79 -21.51
CA ALA A 400 -2.53 17.85 -20.44
C ALA A 400 -1.00 17.71 -20.40
N PRO A 401 -0.27 18.73 -19.93
CA PRO A 401 1.19 18.74 -19.90
C PRO A 401 1.68 17.90 -18.69
N LEU A 402 1.69 16.57 -18.85
CA LEU A 402 1.95 15.64 -17.75
C LEU A 402 3.40 15.75 -17.26
N SER A 403 4.34 15.85 -18.19
CA SER A 403 5.77 15.95 -17.86
C SER A 403 6.11 17.27 -17.18
N GLU A 404 5.51 18.38 -17.63
CA GLU A 404 5.70 19.71 -17.06
C GLU A 404 5.04 19.81 -15.68
N GLY A 405 3.87 19.20 -15.50
CA GLY A 405 3.23 19.08 -14.19
C GLY A 405 4.11 18.33 -13.19
N LEU A 406 4.72 17.21 -13.61
CA LEU A 406 5.66 16.48 -12.77
C LEU A 406 6.94 17.29 -12.50
N TYR A 407 7.48 17.96 -13.52
CA TYR A 407 8.67 18.82 -13.39
C TYR A 407 8.41 19.94 -12.37
N GLU A 408 7.25 20.58 -12.44
CA GLU A 408 6.83 21.60 -11.48
C GLU A 408 6.66 21.03 -10.06
N GLY A 409 6.20 19.78 -9.93
CA GLY A 409 6.21 19.03 -8.67
C GLY A 409 7.61 18.82 -8.11
N LEU A 410 8.59 18.46 -8.95
CA LEU A 410 10.00 18.36 -8.54
C LEU A 410 10.56 19.73 -8.11
N CYS A 411 10.14 20.82 -8.76
CA CYS A 411 10.50 22.18 -8.35
C CYS A 411 9.95 22.53 -6.97
N LEU A 412 8.75 22.06 -6.61
CA LEU A 412 8.21 22.18 -5.27
C LEU A 412 9.08 21.45 -4.23
N TYR A 413 9.52 20.23 -4.55
CA TYR A 413 10.45 19.47 -3.69
C TYR A 413 11.80 20.16 -3.52
N ARG A 414 12.33 20.77 -4.58
CA ARG A 414 13.57 21.53 -4.54
C ARG A 414 13.45 22.83 -3.74
N LYS A 415 12.29 23.50 -3.78
CA LYS A 415 11.86 24.72 -3.06
C LYS A 415 12.73 25.99 -3.26
N SER A 416 14.05 25.86 -3.26
CA SER A 416 15.06 26.93 -3.29
C SER A 416 14.98 27.91 -4.47
N GLN A 417 14.28 27.58 -5.55
CA GLN A 417 14.23 28.39 -6.78
C GLN A 417 12.84 28.94 -7.14
N GLY A 418 11.80 28.59 -6.36
CA GLY A 418 10.41 28.95 -6.69
C GLY A 418 9.82 28.10 -7.84
N PRO A 419 8.75 28.58 -8.50
CA PRO A 419 8.09 27.84 -9.57
C PRO A 419 8.96 27.80 -10.85
N CYS A 420 8.84 26.72 -11.62
CA CYS A 420 9.61 26.51 -12.85
C CYS A 420 8.90 26.99 -14.10
N TYR A 421 7.56 27.07 -14.05
CA TYR A 421 6.73 27.63 -15.10
C TYR A 421 6.02 28.92 -14.68
N SER A 422 5.91 29.87 -15.61
CA SER A 422 5.31 31.21 -15.39
C SER A 422 3.82 31.16 -15.04
N ASN A 423 3.18 30.05 -15.39
CA ASN A 423 1.74 29.83 -15.24
C ASN A 423 1.37 29.05 -13.97
N SER A 424 2.32 28.70 -13.09
CA SER A 424 2.07 27.89 -11.88
C SER A 424 1.27 28.60 -10.77
N GLY A 425 0.69 29.77 -11.04
CA GLY A 425 -0.11 30.58 -10.12
C GLY A 425 0.72 31.63 -9.37
N SER A 426 0.05 32.68 -8.87
CA SER A 426 0.70 33.83 -8.22
C SER A 426 1.55 33.42 -7.01
N TRP A 427 2.72 34.07 -6.87
CA TRP A 427 3.78 34.06 -5.84
C TRP A 427 3.39 34.09 -4.35
N SER A 428 2.17 33.71 -3.97
CA SER A 428 1.67 33.65 -2.59
C SER A 428 1.30 32.24 -2.12
N THR A 429 1.38 31.22 -3.00
CA THR A 429 1.03 29.83 -2.69
C THR A 429 2.29 28.96 -2.68
N GLY A 430 2.73 28.52 -1.49
CA GLY A 430 3.63 27.38 -1.28
C GLY A 430 5.06 27.42 -1.86
N TYR A 431 5.36 28.09 -2.96
CA TYR A 431 6.69 28.12 -3.59
C TYR A 431 7.62 29.20 -3.03
N SER A 432 7.06 30.35 -2.63
CA SER A 432 7.81 31.59 -2.33
C SER A 432 7.63 32.12 -0.91
N SER A 433 6.66 31.63 -0.13
CA SER A 433 6.52 31.98 1.28
C SER A 433 7.52 31.20 2.12
N GLY A 434 8.42 31.90 2.81
CA GLY A 434 9.29 31.35 3.87
C GLY A 434 10.69 30.86 3.44
N GLY A 435 10.90 30.51 2.17
CA GLY A 435 12.17 29.92 1.71
C GLY A 435 12.35 28.45 2.14
N ILE A 436 13.60 27.96 2.15
CA ILE A 436 13.95 26.65 2.73
C ILE A 436 13.84 26.70 4.27
N ALA A 437 13.57 25.56 4.91
CA ALA A 437 13.44 25.42 6.36
C ALA A 437 12.33 26.32 6.96
N ALA A 438 11.21 26.46 6.26
CA ALA A 438 10.05 27.21 6.69
C ALA A 438 8.75 26.51 6.25
N ALA A 439 7.60 26.98 6.76
CA ALA A 439 6.30 26.41 6.42
C ALA A 439 6.09 26.28 4.90
N GLY A 440 5.68 25.08 4.46
CA GLY A 440 5.52 24.73 3.05
C GLY A 440 6.82 24.35 2.34
N ASP A 441 7.97 24.26 3.01
CA ASP A 441 9.11 23.45 2.55
C ASP A 441 8.78 21.98 2.84
N PRO A 442 8.79 21.08 1.84
CA PRO A 442 8.47 19.66 2.03
C PRO A 442 9.33 18.98 3.11
N PHE A 443 10.56 19.44 3.31
CA PHE A 443 11.48 18.85 4.30
C PHE A 443 11.41 19.54 5.67
N PHE A 444 10.59 20.58 5.84
CA PHE A 444 10.38 21.26 7.13
C PHE A 444 9.02 20.90 7.70
N PHE A 445 9.00 20.36 8.92
CA PHE A 445 7.76 19.99 9.60
C PHE A 445 7.39 21.08 10.59
N VAL A 446 6.30 21.82 10.35
CA VAL A 446 5.85 22.89 11.26
C VAL A 446 5.51 22.34 12.65
N SER A 447 4.97 21.12 12.72
CA SER A 447 4.65 20.44 13.98
C SER A 447 5.87 20.17 14.85
N MET A 448 7.04 19.94 14.25
CA MET A 448 8.30 19.66 14.93
C MET A 448 9.24 20.87 14.96
N ASN A 449 8.91 21.93 14.20
CA ASN A 449 9.74 23.11 13.98
C ASN A 449 11.19 22.76 13.58
N GLN A 450 11.34 21.76 12.71
CA GLN A 450 12.64 21.21 12.32
C GLN A 450 12.63 20.72 10.85
N THR A 451 13.78 20.86 10.18
CA THR A 451 14.03 20.23 8.88
C THR A 451 14.47 18.78 9.05
N ILE A 452 13.77 17.85 8.41
CA ILE A 452 14.01 16.41 8.50
C ILE A 452 14.52 15.89 7.15
N ARG A 453 15.80 15.51 7.10
CA ARG A 453 16.46 15.08 5.85
C ARG A 453 16.14 13.65 5.40
N CYS A 454 15.73 12.78 6.33
CA CYS A 454 15.48 11.36 6.07
C CYS A 454 14.02 11.05 5.67
N CYS A 455 13.17 12.08 5.53
CA CYS A 455 11.80 11.85 5.07
C CYS A 455 11.80 11.39 3.61
N LYS A 456 11.11 10.28 3.33
CA LYS A 456 10.92 9.78 1.97
C LYS A 456 9.88 10.65 1.26
N SER A 457 10.14 10.98 -0.01
CA SER A 457 9.30 11.87 -0.82
C SER A 457 8.70 11.14 -2.01
N PHE A 458 7.43 11.41 -2.30
CA PHE A 458 6.61 10.68 -3.26
C PHE A 458 5.72 11.61 -4.08
N VAL A 459 5.57 11.34 -5.37
CA VAL A 459 4.52 11.93 -6.20
C VAL A 459 3.52 10.86 -6.57
N LEU A 460 2.23 11.11 -6.31
CA LEU A 460 1.13 10.27 -6.75
C LEU A 460 0.35 11.00 -7.85
N MET A 461 0.55 10.60 -9.10
CA MET A 461 -0.17 11.16 -10.24
C MET A 461 -1.50 10.42 -10.45
N ILE A 462 -2.59 11.18 -10.56
CA ILE A 462 -3.91 10.67 -10.91
C ILE A 462 -4.27 11.25 -12.27
N SER A 463 -4.17 10.44 -13.33
CA SER A 463 -4.37 10.91 -14.71
C SER A 463 -4.93 9.82 -15.61
N PRO A 464 -5.68 10.15 -16.67
CA PRO A 464 -5.94 9.25 -17.80
C PRO A 464 -4.70 8.93 -18.65
N GLY A 465 -3.52 9.43 -18.34
CA GLY A 465 -2.24 9.07 -18.99
C GLY A 465 -2.12 9.50 -20.45
N LYS A 466 -2.73 10.62 -20.85
CA LYS A 466 -2.67 11.12 -22.23
C LYS A 466 -2.17 12.55 -22.27
N GLY A 467 -0.89 12.74 -22.60
CA GLY A 467 -0.30 14.07 -22.75
C GLY A 467 -0.88 14.85 -23.96
N VAL A 468 -1.14 16.15 -23.78
CA VAL A 468 -1.53 17.08 -24.87
C VAL A 468 -0.73 18.36 -24.72
N LEU A 469 -0.02 18.75 -25.78
CA LEU A 469 0.96 19.85 -25.72
C LEU A 469 1.90 19.65 -24.53
N ASP A 470 2.47 18.46 -24.49
CA ASP A 470 3.48 18.06 -23.52
C ASP A 470 4.87 18.36 -24.10
N GLY A 471 5.94 18.15 -23.34
CA GLY A 471 7.32 18.27 -23.80
C GLY A 471 7.90 19.70 -23.88
N ASP A 472 7.22 20.71 -23.34
CA ASP A 472 7.73 22.09 -23.29
C ASP A 472 8.74 22.28 -22.14
N ALA A 473 9.93 22.78 -22.47
CA ALA A 473 10.94 23.13 -21.48
C ALA A 473 10.45 24.27 -20.54
N PRO A 474 10.91 24.31 -19.28
CA PRO A 474 10.50 25.34 -18.33
C PRO A 474 10.90 26.75 -18.78
N ASP A 475 10.01 27.72 -18.57
CA ASP A 475 10.13 29.10 -19.08
C ASP A 475 10.58 30.13 -18.02
N LEU A 476 10.49 29.81 -16.72
CA LEU A 476 11.04 30.64 -15.65
C LEU A 476 12.43 30.19 -15.20
N GLN A 477 12.58 28.91 -14.86
CA GLN A 477 13.81 28.35 -14.29
C GLN A 477 13.95 26.89 -14.72
N SER A 478 15.16 26.46 -15.08
CA SER A 478 15.47 25.06 -15.42
C SER A 478 16.48 24.47 -14.42
N PRO A 479 16.07 24.19 -13.17
CA PRO A 479 16.94 23.62 -12.14
C PRO A 479 17.51 22.25 -12.49
N PHE A 480 16.78 21.50 -13.30
CA PHE A 480 17.12 20.15 -13.69
C PHE A 480 17.84 20.17 -15.04
N GLY A 481 18.57 19.08 -15.34
CA GLY A 481 19.29 18.94 -16.60
C GLY A 481 18.38 19.09 -17.83
N ASN A 482 18.95 18.96 -19.02
CA ASN A 482 18.20 19.15 -20.26
C ASN A 482 17.28 17.94 -20.58
N LEU A 483 16.18 17.81 -19.83
CA LEU A 483 15.25 16.69 -19.87
C LEU A 483 14.34 16.71 -21.12
N PHE A 484 14.10 17.88 -21.71
CA PHE A 484 13.14 18.07 -22.80
C PHE A 484 13.76 18.04 -24.20
N THR A 485 15.09 17.90 -24.33
CA THR A 485 15.76 17.84 -25.64
C THR A 485 16.73 16.67 -25.82
N GLY A 486 16.83 15.78 -24.82
CA GLY A 486 17.67 14.58 -24.85
C GLY A 486 16.99 13.34 -25.48
N THR A 487 17.69 12.21 -25.43
CA THR A 487 17.14 10.88 -25.78
C THR A 487 16.03 10.51 -24.79
N ASN A 488 14.92 10.04 -25.32
CA ASN A 488 13.75 9.62 -24.54
C ASN A 488 13.95 8.22 -23.94
N ILE A 489 13.65 8.07 -22.66
CA ILE A 489 13.58 6.79 -21.96
C ILE A 489 12.14 6.29 -21.98
N GLY A 490 11.92 4.99 -22.19
CA GLY A 490 10.60 4.37 -22.06
C GLY A 490 9.73 4.46 -23.32
N VAL A 491 8.47 4.90 -23.17
CA VAL A 491 7.47 4.81 -24.24
C VAL A 491 7.56 6.02 -25.18
N ASP A 492 8.01 5.78 -26.41
CA ASP A 492 8.00 6.78 -27.49
C ASP A 492 6.68 6.73 -28.28
N TYR A 493 5.84 7.75 -28.10
CA TYR A 493 4.59 7.90 -28.86
C TYR A 493 4.84 8.52 -30.24
N THR A 494 5.01 7.67 -31.25
CA THR A 494 5.14 8.09 -32.66
C THR A 494 3.80 8.34 -33.38
N GLN A 495 2.65 8.15 -32.71
CA GLN A 495 1.31 8.30 -33.29
C GLN A 495 0.53 9.41 -32.57
N ALA A 496 0.41 10.56 -33.23
CA ALA A 496 -0.46 11.65 -32.80
C ALA A 496 -1.91 11.13 -32.63
N PRO A 497 -2.61 11.43 -31.52
CA PRO A 497 -4.06 11.30 -31.49
C PRO A 497 -4.66 12.12 -32.64
N LEU A 498 -5.63 11.55 -33.39
CA LEU A 498 -6.23 12.17 -34.57
C LEU A 498 -7.14 13.37 -34.21
N SER A 499 -6.51 14.44 -33.74
CA SER A 499 -6.95 15.84 -33.90
C SER A 499 -5.77 16.81 -33.87
N MET A 500 -4.52 16.31 -33.93
CA MET A 500 -3.31 17.13 -33.91
C MET A 500 -2.61 17.04 -35.27
N THR A 501 -2.27 18.19 -35.84
CA THR A 501 -1.41 18.24 -37.04
C THR A 501 -0.04 17.64 -36.68
N ALA A 502 0.70 17.12 -37.67
CA ALA A 502 2.03 16.51 -37.44
C ALA A 502 3.06 17.43 -36.75
N ALA A 503 2.80 18.74 -36.68
CA ALA A 503 3.59 19.71 -35.91
C ALA A 503 3.29 19.70 -34.41
N ASN A 504 2.06 19.32 -34.02
CA ASN A 504 1.60 19.21 -32.62
C ASN A 504 1.57 17.76 -32.11
N ALA A 505 2.08 16.83 -32.93
CA ALA A 505 2.33 15.43 -32.59
C ALA A 505 3.61 15.24 -31.74
N LYS A 506 4.40 16.31 -31.57
CA LYS A 506 5.50 16.32 -30.62
C LYS A 506 4.90 16.19 -29.22
N ALA A 507 5.28 15.13 -28.53
CA ALA A 507 5.07 14.86 -27.10
C ALA A 507 3.64 14.54 -26.67
N ALA A 508 3.25 13.26 -26.81
CA ALA A 508 2.14 12.68 -26.05
C ALA A 508 2.67 12.11 -24.73
N GLY A 509 3.17 12.97 -23.83
CA GLY A 509 3.72 12.56 -22.54
C GLY A 509 5.05 11.80 -22.63
N ASP A 510 5.73 11.85 -23.77
CA ASP A 510 7.01 11.16 -24.00
C ASP A 510 8.05 11.52 -22.92
N ARG A 511 8.07 12.76 -22.43
CA ARG A 511 9.03 13.21 -21.40
C ARG A 511 8.66 12.84 -19.97
N LEU A 512 7.51 12.21 -19.74
CA LEU A 512 7.08 11.90 -18.37
C LEU A 512 8.04 10.90 -17.72
N ASP A 513 8.47 9.89 -18.49
CA ASP A 513 9.44 8.88 -18.09
C ASP A 513 10.79 9.52 -17.72
N ASP A 514 11.27 10.46 -18.55
CA ASP A 514 12.53 11.18 -18.35
C ASP A 514 12.50 12.01 -17.04
N VAL A 515 11.40 12.73 -16.79
CA VAL A 515 11.24 13.56 -15.57
C VAL A 515 11.07 12.67 -14.34
N ALA A 516 10.29 11.59 -14.43
CA ALA A 516 10.10 10.64 -13.34
C ALA A 516 11.43 9.95 -12.97
N TYR A 517 12.20 9.51 -13.96
CA TYR A 517 13.53 8.94 -13.78
C TYR A 517 14.52 9.91 -13.15
N TYR A 518 14.50 11.18 -13.57
CA TYR A 518 15.35 12.22 -12.98
C TYR A 518 15.01 12.44 -11.50
N GLY A 519 13.73 12.57 -11.17
CA GLY A 519 13.27 12.71 -9.80
C GLY A 519 13.72 11.55 -8.89
N ARG A 520 13.82 10.35 -9.45
CA ARG A 520 14.19 9.14 -8.72
C ARG A 520 15.70 8.95 -8.50
N THR A 521 16.51 9.38 -9.47
CA THR A 521 17.97 9.11 -9.49
C THR A 521 18.82 10.29 -9.05
N GLN A 522 18.29 11.51 -9.09
CA GLN A 522 19.05 12.72 -8.79
C GLN A 522 18.70 13.28 -7.43
N ASP A 523 19.66 13.93 -6.80
CA ASP A 523 19.43 14.70 -5.59
C ASP A 523 18.73 16.03 -5.91
N LEU A 524 17.52 16.23 -5.39
CA LEU A 524 16.77 17.46 -5.56
C LEU A 524 17.15 18.54 -4.54
N ARG A 525 17.84 18.20 -3.44
CA ARG A 525 18.13 19.10 -2.32
C ARG A 525 19.60 19.11 -1.91
N SER A 526 20.40 19.85 -2.67
CA SER A 526 21.83 20.05 -2.40
C SER A 526 22.16 20.74 -1.06
N ASP A 527 21.17 21.40 -0.42
CA ASP A 527 21.33 22.02 0.91
C ASP A 527 21.24 20.99 2.05
N LEU A 528 20.71 19.80 1.77
CA LEU A 528 20.63 18.69 2.72
C LEU A 528 21.76 17.69 2.43
N SER A 529 22.13 16.91 3.45
CA SER A 529 23.11 15.84 3.29
C SER A 529 22.42 14.55 2.90
N GLY A 530 23.03 13.80 1.98
CA GLY A 530 22.41 12.63 1.36
C GLY A 530 21.73 12.98 0.05
N THR A 531 21.01 12.02 -0.53
CA THR A 531 20.28 12.21 -1.80
C THR A 531 18.79 12.30 -1.50
N GLN A 532 18.17 13.44 -1.83
CA GLN A 532 16.73 13.61 -1.74
C GLN A 532 16.09 13.29 -3.09
N SER A 533 15.79 12.02 -3.29
CA SER A 533 15.03 11.54 -4.45
C SER A 533 13.53 11.49 -4.17
N VAL A 534 12.74 11.47 -5.23
CA VAL A 534 11.28 11.39 -5.21
C VAL A 534 10.85 10.15 -5.98
N ALA A 535 10.08 9.27 -5.35
CA ALA A 535 9.51 8.11 -6.01
C ALA A 535 8.16 8.46 -6.68
N PHE A 536 8.00 8.04 -7.93
CA PHE A 536 6.81 8.28 -8.73
C PHE A 536 5.84 7.11 -8.67
N TYR A 537 4.59 7.43 -8.34
CA TYR A 537 3.44 6.55 -8.32
C TYR A 537 2.39 7.08 -9.28
N ALA A 538 1.66 6.19 -9.96
CA ALA A 538 0.64 6.59 -10.91
C ALA A 538 -0.63 5.76 -10.78
N VAL A 539 -1.77 6.43 -10.83
CA VAL A 539 -3.10 5.83 -10.93
C VAL A 539 -3.69 6.18 -12.29
N ASN A 540 -3.95 5.18 -13.12
CA ASN A 540 -4.61 5.35 -14.40
C ASN A 540 -6.10 5.58 -14.20
N ALA A 541 -6.56 6.83 -14.26
CA ALA A 541 -7.95 7.20 -14.09
C ALA A 541 -8.75 7.05 -15.39
N MET A 542 -9.11 5.81 -15.75
CA MET A 542 -9.88 5.46 -16.95
C MET A 542 -9.22 5.92 -18.27
N GLY A 543 -7.89 5.86 -18.37
CA GLY A 543 -7.12 6.23 -19.56
C GLY A 543 -7.18 5.24 -20.72
N GLY A 544 -7.59 4.00 -20.43
CA GLY A 544 -7.50 2.87 -21.35
C GLY A 544 -6.04 2.43 -21.61
N PRO A 545 -5.79 1.57 -22.62
CA PRO A 545 -4.47 0.96 -22.83
C PRO A 545 -3.32 1.95 -23.07
N ASN A 546 -3.56 3.02 -23.81
CA ASN A 546 -2.52 4.03 -24.07
C ASN A 546 -2.16 4.78 -22.78
N GLY A 547 -3.18 5.17 -22.00
CA GLY A 547 -2.94 5.83 -20.71
C GLY A 547 -2.21 4.93 -19.72
N ALA A 548 -2.60 3.66 -19.69
CA ALA A 548 -1.94 2.64 -18.90
C ALA A 548 -0.46 2.48 -19.28
N ALA A 549 -0.15 2.35 -20.57
CA ALA A 549 1.21 2.17 -21.05
C ALA A 549 2.12 3.33 -20.66
N LEU A 550 1.68 4.58 -20.82
CA LEU A 550 2.46 5.75 -20.45
C LEU A 550 2.71 5.81 -18.94
N LEU A 551 1.65 5.72 -18.15
CA LEU A 551 1.75 5.84 -16.69
C LEU A 551 2.51 4.68 -16.06
N ALA A 552 2.38 3.47 -16.60
CA ALA A 552 3.16 2.32 -16.15
C ALA A 552 4.65 2.47 -16.53
N SER A 553 4.96 2.99 -17.72
CA SER A 553 6.35 3.30 -18.07
C SER A 553 6.96 4.31 -17.09
N ALA A 554 6.24 5.40 -16.80
CA ALA A 554 6.71 6.42 -15.88
C ALA A 554 6.85 5.89 -14.45
N ALA A 555 5.92 5.05 -14.01
CA ALA A 555 5.97 4.35 -12.72
C ALA A 555 7.17 3.40 -12.64
N LYS A 556 7.48 2.66 -13.71
CA LYS A 556 8.66 1.81 -13.80
C LYS A 556 9.95 2.63 -13.65
N TYR A 557 10.10 3.71 -14.39
CA TYR A 557 11.34 4.50 -14.38
C TYR A 557 11.46 5.48 -13.21
N GLY A 558 10.35 5.95 -12.64
CA GLY A 558 10.36 6.88 -11.51
C GLY A 558 10.07 6.25 -10.15
N GLY A 559 9.56 5.02 -10.10
CA GLY A 559 9.16 4.34 -8.87
C GLY A 559 10.10 3.22 -8.40
N PHE A 560 11.04 2.81 -9.27
CA PHE A 560 11.90 1.65 -9.01
C PHE A 560 12.75 1.76 -7.75
N GLU A 561 13.16 0.62 -7.22
CA GLU A 561 14.13 0.50 -6.15
C GLU A 561 15.47 0.09 -6.75
N ASP A 562 16.43 1.02 -6.71
CA ASP A 562 17.79 0.76 -7.15
C ASP A 562 18.45 -0.22 -6.17
N ARG A 563 18.48 -1.50 -6.56
CA ARG A 563 18.94 -2.59 -5.70
C ARG A 563 20.43 -2.88 -5.87
N ASN A 564 21.04 -2.51 -7.00
CA ASN A 564 22.48 -2.71 -7.25
C ASN A 564 23.29 -1.40 -7.21
N ASN A 565 22.63 -0.28 -6.90
CA ASN A 565 23.22 1.04 -6.79
C ASN A 565 23.86 1.52 -8.11
N ASP A 566 23.26 1.17 -9.24
CA ASP A 566 23.69 1.60 -10.59
C ASP A 566 22.83 2.74 -11.16
N ASN A 567 21.82 3.19 -10.42
CA ASN A 567 20.83 4.20 -10.79
C ASN A 567 20.06 3.87 -12.09
N ALA A 568 19.93 2.61 -12.47
CA ALA A 568 19.21 2.20 -13.66
C ALA A 568 18.22 1.07 -13.36
N VAL A 569 17.30 0.82 -14.30
CA VAL A 569 16.25 -0.19 -14.17
C VAL A 569 16.66 -1.45 -14.93
N ASN A 570 17.87 -1.94 -14.67
CA ASN A 570 18.55 -2.96 -15.45
C ASN A 570 19.25 -4.01 -14.58
N LEU A 571 18.79 -4.23 -13.34
CA LEU A 571 19.27 -5.34 -12.52
C LEU A 571 19.27 -6.65 -13.32
N THR A 572 20.44 -7.30 -13.32
CA THR A 572 20.69 -8.50 -14.12
C THR A 572 19.91 -9.68 -13.53
N GLY A 573 18.89 -10.12 -14.26
CA GLY A 573 18.01 -11.21 -13.85
C GLY A 573 16.59 -10.99 -14.38
N SER A 574 16.30 -11.47 -15.59
CA SER A 574 14.96 -11.43 -16.15
C SER A 574 14.08 -12.48 -15.47
N GLN A 575 13.27 -12.04 -14.50
CA GLN A 575 12.27 -12.89 -13.85
C GLN A 575 11.14 -13.17 -14.85
N ALA A 576 10.73 -14.43 -14.97
CA ALA A 576 9.52 -14.74 -15.72
C ALA A 576 8.31 -14.17 -14.97
N CYS A 577 7.52 -13.35 -15.65
CA CYS A 577 6.32 -12.72 -15.11
C CYS A 577 5.13 -13.04 -16.02
N THR A 578 3.90 -12.89 -15.52
CA THR A 578 2.68 -13.04 -16.33
C THR A 578 1.72 -11.91 -16.06
N TYR A 579 1.29 -11.22 -17.11
CA TYR A 579 0.31 -10.13 -17.01
C TYR A 579 -0.99 -10.60 -16.32
N PRO A 580 -1.49 -9.89 -15.30
CA PRO A 580 -2.78 -10.16 -14.70
C PRO A 580 -3.89 -10.26 -15.74
N ALA A 581 -4.82 -11.18 -15.53
CA ALA A 581 -5.98 -11.31 -16.39
C ALA A 581 -6.76 -9.98 -16.43
N GLY A 582 -6.95 -9.42 -17.62
CA GLY A 582 -7.65 -8.15 -17.81
C GLY A 582 -6.75 -6.90 -17.81
N SER A 583 -5.45 -7.05 -17.55
CA SER A 583 -4.45 -5.97 -17.62
C SER A 583 -4.48 -5.24 -18.95
N LYS A 584 -4.28 -3.91 -18.91
CA LYS A 584 -4.22 -3.05 -20.10
C LYS A 584 -2.80 -2.88 -20.66
N LEU A 585 -1.79 -3.45 -20.00
CA LEU A 585 -0.38 -3.36 -20.39
C LEU A 585 0.04 -4.48 -21.35
N GLY A 586 -0.63 -5.63 -21.31
CA GLY A 586 -0.29 -6.79 -22.14
C GLY A 586 -1.10 -8.03 -21.80
N SER A 587 -0.76 -9.15 -22.44
CA SER A 587 -1.34 -10.47 -22.16
C SER A 587 -0.29 -11.56 -22.34
N GLY A 588 -0.26 -12.54 -21.45
CA GLY A 588 0.67 -13.69 -21.52
C GLY A 588 1.91 -13.53 -20.64
N ALA A 589 2.94 -14.33 -20.93
CA ALA A 589 4.21 -14.31 -20.19
C ALA A 589 5.18 -13.26 -20.76
N SER A 590 5.95 -12.62 -19.88
CA SER A 590 7.03 -11.68 -20.23
C SER A 590 8.20 -11.83 -19.26
N THR A 591 9.16 -10.92 -19.32
CA THR A 591 10.29 -10.83 -18.39
C THR A 591 10.31 -9.50 -17.65
N SER A 592 10.50 -9.55 -16.33
CA SER A 592 10.63 -8.39 -15.45
C SER A 592 11.90 -8.48 -14.59
N ASN A 593 12.08 -7.54 -13.65
CA ASN A 593 13.14 -7.60 -12.66
C ASN A 593 12.64 -7.05 -11.30
N PRO A 594 13.29 -7.41 -10.17
CA PRO A 594 12.87 -7.00 -8.83
C PRO A 594 12.90 -5.49 -8.54
N GLU A 595 13.49 -4.66 -9.39
CA GLU A 595 13.61 -3.22 -9.11
C GLU A 595 12.29 -2.51 -9.29
N TRP A 596 11.41 -3.02 -10.16
CA TRP A 596 10.12 -2.40 -10.44
C TRP A 596 8.93 -3.36 -10.35
N ASP A 597 9.16 -4.68 -10.34
CA ASP A 597 8.13 -5.72 -10.29
C ASP A 597 8.62 -6.87 -9.38
N ILE A 598 8.33 -6.74 -8.08
CA ILE A 598 8.71 -7.73 -7.06
C ILE A 598 7.77 -8.94 -7.10
N ASP A 599 6.48 -8.74 -7.40
CA ASP A 599 5.45 -9.77 -7.33
C ASP A 599 5.33 -10.64 -8.60
N LYS A 600 6.04 -10.26 -9.67
CA LYS A 600 6.19 -10.95 -10.96
C LYS A 600 4.92 -10.96 -11.79
N ASP A 601 4.13 -9.89 -11.73
CA ASP A 601 2.91 -9.75 -12.50
C ASP A 601 3.12 -8.93 -13.81
N CYS A 602 4.35 -8.53 -14.14
CA CYS A 602 4.67 -7.68 -15.28
C CYS A 602 4.03 -6.27 -15.23
N VAL A 603 3.55 -5.84 -14.06
CA VAL A 603 3.01 -4.52 -13.77
C VAL A 603 3.95 -3.84 -12.77
N PRO A 604 4.31 -2.56 -12.96
CA PRO A 604 5.12 -1.87 -11.97
C PRO A 604 4.42 -1.76 -10.62
N ASP A 605 5.13 -2.05 -9.53
CA ASP A 605 4.60 -2.01 -8.15
C ASP A 605 4.07 -0.62 -7.74
N THR A 606 4.53 0.43 -8.43
CA THR A 606 4.10 1.83 -8.22
C THR A 606 3.01 2.30 -9.20
N TYR A 607 2.50 1.40 -10.04
CA TYR A 607 1.42 1.66 -10.99
C TYR A 607 0.12 0.96 -10.58
N PHE A 608 -0.98 1.72 -10.63
CA PHE A 608 -2.29 1.27 -10.19
C PHE A 608 -3.32 1.53 -11.31
N ASP A 609 -3.95 0.47 -11.81
CA ASP A 609 -4.89 0.59 -12.93
C ASP A 609 -6.34 0.74 -12.47
N ALA A 610 -6.87 1.96 -12.54
CA ALA A 610 -8.31 2.21 -12.40
C ALA A 610 -8.97 2.27 -13.79
N SER A 611 -9.00 1.12 -14.45
CA SER A 611 -9.62 0.95 -15.76
C SER A 611 -11.11 1.35 -15.77
N GLU A 612 -11.78 1.27 -14.62
CA GLU A 612 -13.18 1.64 -14.43
C GLU A 612 -13.35 2.63 -13.27
N GLY A 613 -14.37 3.48 -13.35
CA GLY A 613 -14.57 4.53 -12.35
C GLY A 613 -14.83 4.03 -10.93
N GLY A 614 -15.42 2.84 -10.77
CA GLY A 614 -15.68 2.24 -9.46
C GLY A 614 -14.42 1.76 -8.74
N ASP A 615 -13.36 1.44 -9.49
CA ASP A 615 -12.10 0.94 -8.92
C ASP A 615 -11.20 2.09 -8.46
N LEU A 616 -11.47 3.33 -8.89
CA LEU A 616 -10.57 4.47 -8.69
C LEU A 616 -10.30 4.77 -7.20
N GLU A 617 -11.31 4.76 -6.33
CA GLU A 617 -11.11 4.96 -4.88
C GLU A 617 -10.25 3.84 -4.28
N GLY A 618 -10.51 2.58 -4.67
CA GLY A 618 -9.73 1.42 -4.23
C GLY A 618 -8.27 1.48 -4.67
N GLN A 619 -8.02 1.85 -5.92
CA GLN A 619 -6.67 1.96 -6.49
C GLN A 619 -5.88 3.13 -5.90
N ILE A 620 -6.52 4.27 -5.63
CA ILE A 620 -5.83 5.38 -4.94
C ILE A 620 -5.49 4.98 -3.49
N ASN A 621 -6.39 4.31 -2.79
CA ASN A 621 -6.11 3.80 -1.44
C ASN A 621 -4.99 2.75 -1.45
N ALA A 622 -4.95 1.87 -2.46
CA ALA A 622 -3.87 0.91 -2.66
C ALA A 622 -2.53 1.61 -2.94
N ALA A 623 -2.53 2.68 -3.74
CA ALA A 623 -1.33 3.48 -4.00
C ALA A 623 -0.82 4.17 -2.73
N ILE A 624 -1.70 4.78 -1.93
CA ILE A 624 -1.33 5.41 -0.66
C ILE A 624 -0.79 4.35 0.32
N ALA A 625 -1.44 3.19 0.41
CA ALA A 625 -0.97 2.07 1.21
C ALA A 625 0.44 1.62 0.83
N ALA A 626 0.70 1.47 -0.48
CA ALA A 626 2.02 1.11 -0.99
C ALA A 626 3.08 2.16 -0.64
N ILE A 627 2.75 3.46 -0.73
CA ILE A 627 3.63 4.56 -0.32
C ILE A 627 3.94 4.49 1.18
N LEU A 628 2.91 4.32 2.03
CA LEU A 628 3.07 4.23 3.49
C LEU A 628 3.93 3.02 3.89
N LYS A 629 3.71 1.87 3.24
CA LYS A 629 4.53 0.67 3.44
C LYS A 629 6.00 0.91 3.09
N LYS A 630 6.27 1.60 1.97
CA LYS A 630 7.63 1.96 1.53
C LYS A 630 8.30 3.02 2.43
N ALA A 631 7.50 3.92 3.01
CA ALA A 631 7.97 4.89 4.00
C ALA A 631 8.40 4.19 5.30
N ALA A 632 7.63 3.20 5.77
CA ALA A 632 7.91 2.49 7.01
C ALA A 632 9.04 1.44 6.92
N SER A 633 9.24 0.82 5.77
CA SER A 633 10.15 -0.33 5.58
C SER A 633 11.64 -0.06 5.87
N GLY A 634 12.03 1.21 6.04
CA GLY A 634 13.41 1.64 6.33
C GLY A 634 13.67 2.06 7.78
N THR A 635 12.63 2.39 8.55
CA THR A 635 12.83 3.09 9.82
C THR A 635 13.11 2.14 10.98
N SER A 636 14.39 2.04 11.34
CA SER A 636 14.92 1.54 12.62
C SER A 636 14.65 0.07 12.99
N ILE A 637 15.54 -0.82 12.55
CA ILE A 637 15.81 -2.07 13.27
C ILE A 637 16.61 -1.69 14.53
N SER A 638 16.04 -1.90 15.73
CA SER A 638 16.64 -1.30 16.93
C SER A 638 17.72 -2.15 17.61
N VAL A 639 17.80 -3.48 17.43
CA VAL A 639 18.89 -4.32 17.97
C VAL A 639 18.96 -5.62 17.17
N LEU A 640 20.12 -5.96 16.58
CA LEU A 640 20.38 -7.30 16.07
C LEU A 640 20.95 -8.15 17.20
N ALA A 641 20.10 -8.92 17.87
CA ALA A 641 20.55 -9.82 18.93
C ALA A 641 20.90 -11.18 18.31
N SER A 642 22.19 -11.54 18.31
CA SER A 642 22.66 -12.78 17.70
C SER A 642 23.24 -13.78 18.70
N SER A 643 22.97 -15.06 18.48
CA SER A 643 23.63 -16.16 19.19
C SER A 643 24.13 -17.21 18.22
N SER A 644 25.32 -17.73 18.49
CA SER A 644 25.92 -18.82 17.72
C SER A 644 25.87 -20.11 18.53
N THR A 645 25.60 -21.22 17.85
CA THR A 645 25.64 -22.57 18.42
C THR A 645 27.06 -23.13 18.52
N GLY A 646 28.04 -22.43 17.95
CA GLY A 646 29.43 -22.89 17.78
C GLY A 646 29.64 -23.77 16.55
N GLU A 647 28.57 -24.28 15.92
CA GLU A 647 28.61 -25.04 14.66
C GLU A 647 27.43 -24.64 13.76
N GLY A 648 27.74 -24.09 12.59
CA GLY A 648 26.86 -24.05 11.42
C GLY A 648 25.84 -22.91 11.28
N ALA A 649 25.36 -22.29 12.35
CA ALA A 649 24.31 -21.26 12.25
C ALA A 649 24.38 -20.13 13.30
N LEU A 650 23.80 -18.99 12.93
CA LEU A 650 23.59 -17.79 13.73
C LEU A 650 22.08 -17.53 13.82
N PHE A 651 21.56 -17.34 15.03
CA PHE A 651 20.17 -16.97 15.22
C PHE A 651 20.07 -15.50 15.56
N GLN A 652 19.21 -14.78 14.84
CA GLN A 652 19.07 -13.34 14.93
C GLN A 652 17.62 -12.98 15.25
N ALA A 653 17.43 -12.10 16.23
CA ALA A 653 16.15 -11.46 16.50
C ALA A 653 16.19 -9.98 16.13
N PHE A 654 15.06 -9.46 15.62
CA PHE A 654 14.87 -8.06 15.27
C PHE A 654 13.36 -7.73 15.27
N PHE A 655 13.03 -6.45 15.13
CA PHE A 655 11.63 -6.01 15.09
C PHE A 655 11.46 -4.77 14.22
N TYR A 656 10.21 -4.54 13.78
CA TYR A 656 9.79 -3.29 13.16
C TYR A 656 8.83 -2.54 14.09
N PRO A 657 9.11 -1.27 14.45
CA PRO A 657 8.22 -0.47 15.28
C PRO A 657 6.86 -0.23 14.61
N SER A 658 6.85 -0.10 13.29
CA SER A 658 5.66 0.13 12.47
C SER A 658 5.80 -0.57 11.12
N THR A 659 4.71 -1.13 10.62
CA THR A 659 4.56 -1.77 9.32
C THR A 659 3.16 -1.47 8.82
N PHE A 660 3.01 -1.03 7.56
CA PHE A 660 1.69 -0.75 7.00
C PHE A 660 1.16 -1.93 6.19
N GLU A 661 -0.12 -2.24 6.38
CA GLU A 661 -0.88 -3.25 5.66
C GLU A 661 -2.15 -2.59 5.14
N GLY A 662 -2.18 -2.29 3.84
CA GLY A 662 -3.15 -1.32 3.34
C GLY A 662 -2.90 0.05 3.99
N THR A 663 -3.97 0.65 4.50
CA THR A 663 -3.90 1.90 5.28
C THR A 663 -3.79 1.66 6.79
N SER A 664 -3.83 0.41 7.24
CA SER A 664 -3.69 0.04 8.65
C SER A 664 -2.22 0.04 9.07
N GLU A 665 -1.94 0.71 10.19
CA GLU A 665 -0.61 0.69 10.82
C GLU A 665 -0.53 -0.47 11.81
N ILE A 666 0.33 -1.44 11.52
CA ILE A 666 0.65 -2.56 12.37
C ILE A 666 1.94 -2.26 13.13
N LYS A 667 1.83 -2.07 14.44
CA LYS A 667 2.98 -1.72 15.28
C LYS A 667 3.72 -2.97 15.77
N TRP A 668 4.97 -2.81 16.20
CA TRP A 668 5.75 -3.76 17.01
C TRP A 668 5.68 -5.23 16.55
N THR A 669 6.06 -5.49 15.31
CA THR A 669 6.17 -6.86 14.78
C THR A 669 7.56 -7.42 15.09
N GLY A 670 7.65 -8.59 15.72
CA GLY A 670 8.93 -9.26 16.02
C GLY A 670 9.24 -10.38 15.04
N TYR A 671 10.54 -10.60 14.84
CA TYR A 671 11.11 -11.56 13.90
C TYR A 671 12.26 -12.30 14.59
N VAL A 672 12.34 -13.61 14.35
CA VAL A 672 13.47 -14.44 14.77
C VAL A 672 13.80 -15.37 13.63
N GLN A 673 15.04 -15.36 13.18
CA GLN A 673 15.49 -16.16 12.05
C GLN A 673 16.81 -16.88 12.34
N GLY A 674 17.06 -17.97 11.61
CA GLY A 674 18.35 -18.65 11.55
C GLY A 674 19.06 -18.37 10.23
N LEU A 675 20.33 -18.01 10.27
CA LEU A 675 21.23 -17.87 9.12
C LEU A 675 22.34 -18.92 9.20
N PHE A 676 22.88 -19.33 8.07
CA PHE A 676 24.06 -20.17 8.05
C PHE A 676 25.31 -19.37 8.40
N VAL A 677 26.25 -20.04 9.07
CA VAL A 677 27.61 -19.55 9.28
C VAL A 677 28.54 -20.53 8.62
N ASP A 678 29.21 -20.09 7.55
CA ASP A 678 30.18 -20.93 6.87
C ASP A 678 31.50 -21.04 7.68
N PRO A 679 32.38 -22.01 7.37
CA PRO A 679 33.67 -22.17 8.04
C PRO A 679 34.62 -20.98 7.91
N PHE A 680 34.37 -20.06 6.98
CA PHE A 680 35.14 -18.83 6.77
C PHE A 680 34.63 -17.68 7.64
N GLY A 681 33.48 -17.87 8.31
CA GLY A 681 32.84 -16.89 9.17
C GLY A 681 31.88 -15.95 8.43
N ASN A 682 31.54 -16.23 7.18
CA ASN A 682 30.52 -15.47 6.46
C ASN A 682 29.13 -15.92 6.89
N LEU A 683 28.19 -14.97 6.90
CA LEU A 683 26.76 -15.25 7.06
C LEU A 683 26.17 -15.56 5.69
N ARG A 684 25.30 -16.57 5.63
CA ARG A 684 24.63 -16.98 4.39
C ARG A 684 23.13 -17.16 4.59
N GLU A 685 22.37 -16.74 3.58
CA GLU A 685 20.94 -17.03 3.44
C GLU A 685 20.73 -18.53 3.14
N ASP A 686 19.48 -18.97 3.15
CA ASP A 686 19.06 -20.32 2.72
C ASP A 686 18.14 -20.18 1.50
N ARG A 687 18.75 -20.25 0.32
CA ARG A 687 18.10 -20.12 -0.98
C ARG A 687 18.26 -21.44 -1.72
N GLY A 688 17.20 -22.23 -1.81
CA GLY A 688 17.24 -23.47 -2.58
C GLY A 688 17.47 -23.23 -4.07
N GLY A 689 18.69 -23.41 -4.58
CA GLY A 689 19.03 -23.20 -5.99
C GLY A 689 18.87 -21.75 -6.47
N SER A 690 18.71 -21.56 -7.79
CA SER A 690 18.55 -20.25 -8.44
C SER A 690 17.20 -19.56 -8.17
N GLY A 691 16.79 -19.40 -6.90
CA GLY A 691 15.58 -18.68 -6.51
C GLY A 691 14.48 -19.51 -5.84
N GLY A 692 14.78 -20.70 -5.34
CA GLY A 692 13.82 -21.55 -4.64
C GLY A 692 13.60 -21.16 -3.17
N ALA A 693 12.63 -21.84 -2.56
CA ALA A 693 12.36 -21.73 -1.13
C ALA A 693 13.52 -22.29 -0.30
N ALA A 694 13.59 -21.89 0.97
CA ALA A 694 14.60 -22.36 1.91
C ALA A 694 14.49 -23.88 2.04
N ASP A 695 15.60 -24.58 1.84
CA ASP A 695 15.66 -26.04 1.84
C ASP A 695 16.45 -26.62 3.02
N GLY A 696 17.01 -25.76 3.86
CA GLY A 696 17.75 -26.13 5.06
C GLY A 696 19.16 -26.63 4.75
N LYS A 697 19.70 -26.43 3.55
CA LYS A 697 20.98 -26.98 3.12
C LYS A 697 21.93 -25.87 2.70
N LEU A 698 23.16 -25.93 3.21
CA LEU A 698 24.19 -24.95 2.87
C LEU A 698 24.96 -25.36 1.62
N VAL A 699 24.63 -24.76 0.48
CA VAL A 699 25.29 -24.91 -0.82
C VAL A 699 25.79 -23.55 -1.29
N TYR A 700 27.12 -23.36 -1.34
CA TYR A 700 27.71 -22.03 -1.57
C TYR A 700 27.32 -21.35 -2.89
N SER A 701 27.08 -22.12 -3.96
CA SER A 701 26.66 -21.57 -5.26
C SER A 701 25.22 -21.06 -5.27
N ASP A 702 24.42 -21.52 -4.31
CA ASP A 702 22.98 -21.24 -4.23
C ASP A 702 22.70 -20.21 -3.11
N ASP A 703 23.36 -20.40 -1.97
CA ASP A 703 23.27 -19.60 -0.75
C ASP A 703 24.23 -18.42 -0.75
N ASN A 704 23.66 -17.25 -1.01
CA ASN A 704 24.42 -16.00 -1.08
C ASN A 704 25.07 -15.65 0.26
N ILE A 705 26.28 -15.08 0.16
CA ILE A 705 26.91 -14.40 1.29
C ILE A 705 26.14 -13.10 1.54
N VAL A 706 25.80 -12.85 2.81
CA VAL A 706 25.08 -11.64 3.22
C VAL A 706 25.85 -10.79 4.21
N VAL A 707 25.79 -9.47 3.98
CA VAL A 707 26.39 -8.48 4.87
C VAL A 707 25.32 -7.45 5.24
N THR A 708 24.98 -7.40 6.53
CA THR A 708 24.09 -6.37 7.07
C THR A 708 24.86 -5.08 7.33
N ARG A 709 24.38 -3.94 6.81
CA ARG A 709 24.96 -2.62 7.10
C ARG A 709 23.87 -1.57 7.22
N THR A 710 24.21 -0.43 7.83
CA THR A 710 23.39 0.77 7.73
C THR A 710 23.78 1.52 6.46
N ASP A 711 22.81 1.79 5.60
CA ASP A 711 23.01 2.64 4.43
C ASP A 711 23.27 4.08 4.89
N PRO A 712 24.45 4.66 4.56
CA PRO A 712 24.79 6.00 4.99
C PRO A 712 23.92 7.10 4.37
N SER A 713 23.23 6.81 3.26
CA SER A 713 22.40 7.78 2.54
C SER A 713 20.99 7.88 3.12
N SER A 714 20.33 6.74 3.34
CA SER A 714 18.97 6.66 3.92
C SER A 714 18.96 6.55 5.45
N GLY A 715 20.01 5.99 6.05
CA GLY A 715 20.01 5.57 7.46
C GLY A 715 19.32 4.23 7.71
N ASP A 716 18.83 3.56 6.65
CA ASP A 716 18.12 2.29 6.72
C ASP A 716 19.10 1.13 6.95
N VAL A 717 18.66 0.05 7.61
CA VAL A 717 19.45 -1.18 7.71
C VAL A 717 19.14 -2.06 6.50
N VAL A 718 20.18 -2.34 5.71
CA VAL A 718 20.10 -3.09 4.44
C VAL A 718 20.97 -4.34 4.50
N VAL A 719 20.67 -5.28 3.61
CA VAL A 719 21.39 -6.54 3.42
C VAL A 719 22.00 -6.56 2.03
N ASP A 720 23.32 -6.54 1.96
CA ASP A 720 24.07 -6.71 0.73
C ASP A 720 24.26 -8.21 0.42
N ARG A 721 23.93 -8.64 -0.79
CA ARG A 721 24.09 -10.02 -1.28
C ARG A 721 25.28 -10.15 -2.23
N TYR A 722 26.03 -11.23 -2.07
CA TYR A 722 27.19 -11.56 -2.89
C TYR A 722 27.10 -13.00 -3.42
N TYR A 723 27.48 -13.19 -4.68
CA TYR A 723 27.63 -14.51 -5.28
C TYR A 723 28.97 -15.15 -4.91
N ASP A 724 28.97 -16.48 -4.86
CA ASP A 724 30.13 -17.37 -4.71
C ASP A 724 29.91 -18.55 -5.66
N VAL A 725 29.96 -18.27 -6.97
CA VAL A 725 29.61 -19.22 -8.04
C VAL A 725 30.82 -19.68 -8.84
N SER A 726 31.88 -18.89 -8.96
CA SER A 726 33.06 -19.29 -9.74
C SER A 726 34.31 -18.44 -9.45
N PRO A 727 35.31 -18.97 -8.72
CA PRO A 727 35.35 -20.30 -8.11
C PRO A 727 34.46 -20.39 -6.87
N VAL A 728 33.84 -21.55 -6.64
CA VAL A 728 33.11 -21.82 -5.38
C VAL A 728 34.13 -22.07 -4.27
N ASP A 729 34.62 -21.01 -3.63
CA ASP A 729 35.74 -21.06 -2.69
C ASP A 729 35.42 -20.50 -1.30
N GLY A 730 34.18 -20.06 -1.08
CA GLY A 730 33.76 -19.48 0.19
C GLY A 730 34.03 -17.97 0.29
N LEU A 731 34.50 -17.34 -0.79
CA LEU A 731 34.71 -15.90 -0.88
C LEU A 731 33.71 -15.30 -1.87
N ALA A 732 33.38 -14.03 -1.67
CA ALA A 732 32.57 -13.31 -2.65
C ALA A 732 33.34 -13.16 -3.98
N ASP A 733 32.69 -13.47 -5.10
CA ASP A 733 33.26 -13.33 -6.45
C ASP A 733 33.60 -11.85 -6.80
N SER A 734 32.97 -10.90 -6.10
CA SER A 734 33.16 -9.46 -6.28
C SER A 734 33.20 -8.72 -4.93
N THR A 735 33.88 -7.58 -4.91
CA THR A 735 33.86 -6.64 -3.77
C THR A 735 32.62 -5.75 -3.74
N THR A 736 31.81 -5.76 -4.80
CA THR A 736 30.54 -5.03 -4.88
C THR A 736 29.38 -6.03 -4.79
N PRO A 737 28.34 -5.74 -3.99
CA PRO A 737 27.16 -6.61 -3.95
C PRO A 737 26.48 -6.63 -5.31
N TYR A 738 25.84 -7.75 -5.66
CA TYR A 738 25.03 -7.84 -6.88
C TYR A 738 23.60 -7.32 -6.64
N GLU A 739 23.12 -7.38 -5.40
CA GLU A 739 21.81 -6.91 -4.97
C GLU A 739 21.89 -6.46 -3.50
N THR A 740 21.17 -5.40 -3.16
CA THR A 740 20.97 -4.88 -1.81
C THR A 740 19.47 -4.89 -1.54
N VAL A 741 19.05 -5.52 -0.45
CA VAL A 741 17.64 -5.70 -0.10
C VAL A 741 17.34 -5.27 1.33
N SER A 742 16.06 -5.14 1.68
CA SER A 742 15.64 -4.95 3.08
C SER A 742 15.91 -6.21 3.90
N LEU A 743 16.16 -6.07 5.21
CA LEU A 743 16.30 -7.21 6.12
C LEU A 743 15.09 -8.16 6.09
N ARG A 744 13.89 -7.66 5.79
CA ARG A 744 12.67 -8.48 5.65
C ARG A 744 12.71 -9.42 4.44
N GLU A 745 13.44 -9.04 3.38
CA GLU A 745 13.60 -9.86 2.18
C GLU A 745 14.71 -10.91 2.33
N MET A 746 15.42 -10.90 3.46
CA MET A 746 16.44 -11.88 3.75
C MET A 746 15.81 -13.25 4.01
N GLN A 747 16.35 -14.27 3.34
CA GLN A 747 15.81 -15.62 3.43
C GLN A 747 16.64 -16.45 4.41
N GLY A 748 16.18 -16.55 5.65
CA GLY A 748 16.77 -17.45 6.64
C GLY A 748 16.33 -18.91 6.47
N ILE A 749 17.07 -19.81 7.14
CA ILE A 749 16.78 -21.24 7.26
C ILE A 749 15.33 -21.47 7.72
N TRP A 750 14.91 -20.61 8.64
CA TRP A 750 13.52 -20.46 9.06
C TRP A 750 13.33 -19.05 9.63
N GLU A 751 12.08 -18.58 9.65
CA GLU A 751 11.68 -17.33 10.29
C GLU A 751 10.42 -17.60 11.15
N ALA A 752 10.55 -17.43 12.46
CA ALA A 752 9.56 -17.85 13.45
C ALA A 752 8.27 -17.04 13.36
N GLY A 753 8.32 -15.74 13.10
CA GLY A 753 7.15 -14.88 12.98
C GLY A 753 6.24 -15.33 11.83
N LYS A 754 6.81 -15.61 10.67
CA LYS A 754 6.16 -16.15 9.47
C LYS A 754 5.60 -17.54 9.71
N LYS A 755 6.37 -18.44 10.33
CA LYS A 755 5.88 -19.78 10.70
C LYS A 755 4.68 -19.70 11.66
N LEU A 756 4.75 -18.80 12.63
CA LEU A 756 3.68 -18.60 13.60
C LEU A 756 2.46 -17.90 12.98
N ALA A 757 2.66 -16.99 12.03
CA ALA A 757 1.59 -16.35 11.27
C ALA A 757 0.82 -17.37 10.40
N LEU A 758 1.54 -18.26 9.72
CA LEU A 758 0.99 -19.33 8.89
C LEU A 758 0.37 -20.50 9.68
N ARG A 759 0.63 -20.59 10.99
CA ARG A 759 0.03 -21.60 11.86
C ARG A 759 -1.49 -21.38 11.97
N ASP A 760 -2.25 -22.40 11.56
CA ASP A 760 -3.69 -22.45 11.75
C ASP A 760 -4.01 -22.88 13.19
N ILE A 761 -4.53 -21.93 13.96
CA ILE A 761 -4.85 -22.10 15.38
C ILE A 761 -6.03 -23.07 15.59
N SER A 762 -6.88 -23.25 14.58
CA SER A 762 -8.05 -24.14 14.69
C SER A 762 -7.66 -25.62 14.60
N SER A 763 -6.68 -25.97 13.77
CA SER A 763 -6.18 -27.33 13.60
C SER A 763 -4.95 -27.64 14.46
N THR A 764 -4.09 -26.63 14.68
CA THR A 764 -2.84 -26.74 15.45
C THR A 764 -2.75 -25.61 16.48
N PRO A 765 -3.49 -25.67 17.60
CA PRO A 765 -3.49 -24.61 18.61
C PRO A 765 -2.10 -24.42 19.23
N ARG A 766 -1.79 -23.21 19.72
CA ARG A 766 -0.54 -22.93 20.43
C ARG A 766 -0.55 -23.61 21.80
N ASN A 767 0.60 -24.14 22.20
CA ASN A 767 0.78 -24.69 23.54
C ASN A 767 1.28 -23.58 24.49
N LEU A 768 0.35 -22.84 25.08
CA LEU A 768 0.67 -21.75 26.00
C LEU A 768 0.47 -22.19 27.45
N ILE A 769 1.49 -21.96 28.29
CA ILE A 769 1.53 -22.42 29.68
C ILE A 769 1.72 -21.21 30.59
N THR A 770 1.09 -21.25 31.76
CA THR A 770 1.26 -20.25 32.81
C THR A 770 1.10 -20.92 34.17
N TRP A 771 1.19 -20.14 35.23
CA TRP A 771 0.81 -20.57 36.57
C TRP A 771 0.12 -19.41 37.29
N VAL A 772 -0.70 -19.75 38.28
CA VAL A 772 -1.38 -18.78 39.14
C VAL A 772 -1.19 -19.19 40.59
N ASP A 773 -0.82 -18.21 41.42
CA ASP A 773 -0.66 -18.39 42.85
C ASP A 773 -2.05 -18.46 43.52
N LEU A 774 -2.51 -19.67 43.82
CA LEU A 774 -3.88 -19.90 44.31
C LEU A 774 -3.96 -19.82 45.84
N ASP A 775 -2.87 -20.11 46.54
CA ASP A 775 -2.80 -20.06 47.99
C ASP A 775 -2.03 -18.83 48.55
N ASN A 776 -1.47 -18.01 47.65
CA ASN A 776 -0.73 -16.77 47.92
C ASN A 776 0.58 -17.00 48.69
N ASP A 777 1.26 -18.11 48.46
CA ASP A 777 2.55 -18.39 49.10
C ASP A 777 3.77 -17.93 48.28
N GLY A 778 3.56 -17.57 47.01
CA GLY A 778 4.59 -17.10 46.08
C GLY A 778 5.53 -18.19 45.57
N VAL A 779 5.20 -19.46 45.78
CA VAL A 779 5.87 -20.65 45.28
C VAL A 779 5.01 -21.26 44.16
N VAL A 780 5.60 -22.12 43.33
CA VAL A 780 4.84 -22.82 42.27
C VAL A 780 4.66 -24.27 42.67
N ASP A 781 3.41 -24.66 42.93
CA ASP A 781 3.04 -26.02 43.30
C ASP A 781 2.44 -26.84 42.14
N SER A 782 2.38 -28.16 42.33
CA SER A 782 1.90 -29.12 41.34
C SER A 782 0.43 -28.91 40.91
N GLY A 783 -0.33 -28.05 41.59
CA GLY A 783 -1.72 -27.70 41.26
C GLY A 783 -1.91 -26.30 40.64
N GLU A 784 -0.85 -25.51 40.55
CA GLU A 784 -0.90 -24.09 40.17
C GLU A 784 -0.48 -23.83 38.74
N GLN A 785 0.30 -24.76 38.18
CA GLN A 785 0.63 -24.77 36.76
C GLN A 785 -0.61 -25.13 35.93
N MET A 786 -0.89 -24.34 34.91
CA MET A 786 -2.04 -24.57 34.04
C MET A 786 -1.79 -24.09 32.61
N ALA A 787 -2.58 -24.62 31.67
CA ALA A 787 -2.61 -24.10 30.31
C ALA A 787 -3.20 -22.68 30.31
N PHE A 788 -2.52 -21.73 29.68
CA PHE A 788 -3.09 -20.43 29.38
C PHE A 788 -4.12 -20.65 28.26
N SER A 789 -5.40 -20.83 28.59
CA SER A 789 -6.44 -21.17 27.61
C SER A 789 -7.83 -20.77 28.10
N THR A 790 -8.80 -20.70 27.18
CA THR A 790 -10.17 -20.32 27.50
C THR A 790 -10.86 -21.33 28.42
N ALA A 791 -10.39 -22.57 28.47
CA ALA A 791 -10.85 -23.58 29.43
C ALA A 791 -10.56 -23.16 30.90
N ASN A 792 -9.51 -22.37 31.11
CA ASN A 792 -9.11 -21.86 32.42
C ASN A 792 -9.48 -20.38 32.63
N GLU A 793 -10.34 -19.81 31.77
CA GLU A 793 -10.68 -18.37 31.78
C GLU A 793 -11.20 -17.91 33.15
N ALA A 794 -12.09 -18.68 33.78
CA ALA A 794 -12.66 -18.31 35.07
C ALA A 794 -11.59 -18.10 36.17
N THR A 795 -10.52 -18.91 36.14
CA THR A 795 -9.39 -18.81 37.07
C THR A 795 -8.41 -17.72 36.65
N LEU A 796 -8.15 -17.55 35.35
CA LEU A 796 -7.20 -16.57 34.83
C LEU A 796 -7.75 -15.13 34.85
N ARG A 797 -9.07 -14.95 34.71
CA ARG A 797 -9.73 -13.64 34.56
C ARG A 797 -9.34 -12.61 35.62
N PRO A 798 -9.30 -12.93 36.93
CA PRO A 798 -8.86 -11.98 37.96
C PRO A 798 -7.40 -11.53 37.78
N TYR A 799 -6.52 -12.45 37.35
CA TYR A 799 -5.11 -12.16 37.13
C TYR A 799 -4.87 -11.38 35.83
N LEU A 800 -5.74 -11.54 34.82
CA LEU A 800 -5.74 -10.75 33.59
C LEU A 800 -6.31 -9.34 33.76
N ARG A 801 -6.86 -9.00 34.95
CA ARG A 801 -7.63 -7.76 35.22
C ARG A 801 -8.87 -7.57 34.34
N ALA A 802 -9.34 -8.64 33.71
CA ALA A 802 -10.50 -8.61 32.84
C ALA A 802 -11.81 -8.37 33.63
N GLY A 803 -12.47 -7.25 33.35
CA GLY A 803 -13.73 -6.86 34.02
C GLY A 803 -14.94 -7.75 33.72
N SER A 804 -14.88 -8.60 32.69
CA SER A 804 -15.94 -9.52 32.31
C SER A 804 -15.38 -10.82 31.72
N SER A 805 -16.19 -11.89 31.67
CA SER A 805 -15.78 -13.16 31.04
C SER A 805 -15.55 -13.03 29.53
N VAL A 806 -16.28 -12.12 28.86
CA VAL A 806 -16.05 -11.79 27.44
C VAL A 806 -14.67 -11.16 27.27
N THR A 807 -14.31 -10.20 28.13
CA THR A 807 -12.98 -9.55 28.10
C THR A 807 -11.87 -10.56 28.35
N GLY A 808 -12.02 -11.46 29.35
CA GLY A 808 -11.03 -12.50 29.65
C GLY A 808 -10.83 -13.47 28.49
N THR A 809 -11.94 -13.93 27.90
CA THR A 809 -11.92 -14.80 26.71
C THR A 809 -11.23 -14.10 25.52
N ASN A 810 -11.54 -12.83 25.29
CA ASN A 810 -10.96 -12.04 24.20
C ASN A 810 -9.45 -11.85 24.38
N ILE A 811 -8.97 -11.52 25.59
CA ILE A 811 -7.53 -11.41 25.88
C ILE A 811 -6.82 -12.75 25.63
N ILE A 812 -7.40 -13.85 26.12
CA ILE A 812 -6.82 -15.18 25.91
C ILE A 812 -6.75 -15.52 24.42
N ASN A 813 -7.84 -15.32 23.67
CA ASN A 813 -7.91 -15.57 22.23
C ASN A 813 -6.93 -14.69 21.45
N PHE A 814 -6.78 -13.42 21.85
CA PHE A 814 -5.80 -12.50 21.29
C PHE A 814 -4.37 -13.03 21.50
N ILE A 815 -3.99 -13.40 22.72
CA ILE A 815 -2.65 -13.92 22.98
C ILE A 815 -2.42 -15.28 22.27
N HIS A 816 -3.45 -16.11 22.10
CA HIS A 816 -3.38 -17.34 21.28
C HIS A 816 -3.18 -17.11 19.78
N GLY A 817 -3.41 -15.90 19.28
CA GLY A 817 -3.25 -15.60 17.86
C GLY A 817 -4.53 -15.52 17.04
N THR A 818 -5.69 -15.36 17.68
CA THR A 818 -6.96 -15.07 17.00
C THR A 818 -7.15 -13.57 16.84
N GLU A 819 -7.66 -13.12 15.70
CA GLU A 819 -8.03 -11.71 15.51
C GLU A 819 -9.32 -11.36 16.28
N VAL A 820 -9.31 -10.26 17.02
CA VAL A 820 -10.43 -9.87 17.89
C VAL A 820 -10.81 -8.43 17.62
N SER A 821 -12.04 -8.21 17.15
CA SER A 821 -12.56 -6.86 16.86
C SER A 821 -12.53 -5.97 18.11
N GLY A 822 -12.07 -4.72 17.94
CA GLY A 822 -11.94 -3.73 19.01
C GLY A 822 -10.62 -3.82 19.80
N MET A 823 -9.79 -4.82 19.53
CA MET A 823 -8.40 -4.88 19.99
C MET A 823 -7.45 -4.36 18.91
N ARG A 824 -6.18 -4.21 19.26
CA ARG A 824 -5.13 -3.77 18.33
C ARG A 824 -4.98 -4.72 17.14
N ASP A 825 -4.93 -4.14 15.94
CA ASP A 825 -4.67 -4.88 14.70
C ASP A 825 -3.21 -5.37 14.62
N ARG A 826 -3.05 -6.59 14.14
CA ARG A 826 -1.77 -7.29 13.94
C ARG A 826 -1.78 -8.16 12.68
N GLN A 827 -2.68 -7.89 11.75
CA GLN A 827 -2.80 -8.66 10.53
C GLN A 827 -1.79 -8.16 9.48
N VAL A 828 -0.99 -9.08 8.93
CA VAL A 828 0.08 -8.81 7.95
C VAL A 828 -0.03 -9.77 6.78
N THR A 829 0.22 -9.28 5.56
CA THR A 829 0.19 -10.11 4.36
C THR A 829 1.41 -11.03 4.33
N VAL A 830 1.17 -12.34 4.36
CA VAL A 830 2.18 -13.40 4.28
C VAL A 830 1.79 -14.33 3.14
N ASN A 831 2.70 -14.55 2.18
CA ASN A 831 2.45 -15.38 0.98
C ASN A 831 1.17 -14.98 0.21
N GLY A 832 0.87 -13.68 0.11
CA GLY A 832 -0.27 -13.16 -0.65
C GLY A 832 -1.62 -13.21 0.05
N ALA A 833 -1.69 -13.66 1.32
CA ALA A 833 -2.90 -13.66 2.12
C ALA A 833 -2.68 -12.96 3.47
N LEU A 834 -3.76 -12.39 4.02
CA LEU A 834 -3.71 -11.70 5.31
C LEU A 834 -3.68 -12.72 6.46
N HIS A 835 -2.64 -12.66 7.29
CA HIS A 835 -2.46 -13.54 8.44
C HIS A 835 -2.23 -12.73 9.72
N VAL A 836 -2.70 -13.25 10.85
CA VAL A 836 -2.42 -12.66 12.17
C VAL A 836 -0.94 -12.87 12.51
N TRP A 837 -0.18 -11.78 12.67
CA TRP A 837 1.21 -11.79 13.16
C TRP A 837 1.22 -11.97 14.67
N LYS A 838 1.62 -13.15 15.14
CA LYS A 838 1.42 -13.57 16.54
C LYS A 838 2.63 -13.32 17.44
N LEU A 839 3.80 -13.03 16.85
CA LEU A 839 5.05 -12.81 17.58
C LEU A 839 5.23 -11.32 17.90
N GLY A 840 5.27 -10.99 19.19
CA GLY A 840 5.61 -9.65 19.65
C GLY A 840 7.05 -9.26 19.31
N ASP A 841 7.34 -7.96 19.37
CA ASP A 841 8.68 -7.44 19.14
C ASP A 841 9.71 -8.00 20.14
N VAL A 842 10.93 -8.19 19.63
CA VAL A 842 12.07 -8.71 20.41
C VAL A 842 13.14 -7.61 20.46
N VAL A 843 13.14 -6.82 21.54
CA VAL A 843 13.99 -5.61 21.65
C VAL A 843 15.29 -5.91 22.38
N ASN A 844 15.22 -6.34 23.64
CA ASN A 844 16.39 -6.57 24.47
C ASN A 844 16.64 -8.06 24.73
N SER A 845 15.88 -8.97 24.12
CA SER A 845 16.09 -10.41 24.26
C SER A 845 17.01 -10.94 23.17
N THR A 846 17.98 -11.77 23.57
CA THR A 846 18.83 -12.53 22.63
C THR A 846 18.36 -13.97 22.59
N PRO A 847 18.06 -14.54 21.41
CA PRO A 847 17.73 -15.95 21.29
C PRO A 847 18.79 -16.81 21.96
N THR A 848 18.39 -17.68 22.87
CA THR A 848 19.31 -18.58 23.57
C THR A 848 19.10 -20.01 23.10
N ILE A 849 20.12 -20.58 22.48
CA ILE A 849 20.05 -21.90 21.86
C ILE A 849 20.49 -22.97 22.83
N VAL A 850 19.68 -24.02 22.92
CA VAL A 850 19.91 -25.18 23.78
C VAL A 850 19.98 -26.41 22.89
N GLY A 851 21.20 -26.94 22.73
CA GLY A 851 21.51 -28.13 21.94
C GLY A 851 22.03 -29.27 22.81
N ALA A 852 23.07 -29.97 22.40
CA ALA A 852 23.75 -30.97 23.24
C ALA A 852 24.29 -30.35 24.55
N PRO A 853 24.38 -31.11 25.66
CA PRO A 853 25.01 -30.66 26.91
C PRO A 853 26.46 -30.21 26.70
N LYS A 854 26.88 -29.10 27.34
CA LYS A 854 28.21 -28.47 27.11
C LYS A 854 29.00 -28.15 28.39
N GLU A 855 28.44 -28.39 29.57
CA GLU A 855 29.06 -27.97 30.85
C GLU A 855 30.22 -28.87 31.28
N LEU A 856 30.33 -30.09 30.73
CA LEU A 856 31.43 -31.04 30.95
C LEU A 856 31.74 -31.32 32.44
N TYR A 857 30.72 -31.40 33.29
CA TYR A 857 30.89 -31.67 34.72
C TYR A 857 31.52 -33.03 35.03
N ASP A 858 31.43 -33.98 34.09
CA ASP A 858 32.12 -35.26 34.14
C ASP A 858 33.65 -35.10 34.08
N ILE A 859 34.14 -34.14 33.30
CA ILE A 859 35.58 -33.83 33.18
C ILE A 859 36.03 -32.87 34.28
N LEU A 860 35.26 -31.82 34.55
CA LEU A 860 35.64 -30.76 35.50
C LEU A 860 35.54 -31.21 36.97
N TYR A 861 34.49 -31.95 37.31
CA TYR A 861 34.18 -32.33 38.70
C TYR A 861 34.19 -33.84 38.92
N GLY A 862 34.41 -34.65 37.89
CA GLY A 862 34.40 -36.11 38.00
C GLY A 862 33.00 -36.70 38.20
N ASP A 863 31.94 -35.96 37.82
CA ASP A 863 30.56 -36.42 37.95
C ASP A 863 30.24 -37.53 36.94
N SER A 864 30.15 -38.77 37.43
CA SER A 864 29.84 -39.92 36.59
C SER A 864 28.41 -39.92 36.05
N GLY A 865 27.46 -39.30 36.76
CA GLY A 865 26.06 -39.19 36.32
C GLY A 865 25.92 -38.24 35.14
N TYR A 866 26.66 -37.12 35.18
CA TYR A 866 26.68 -36.17 34.06
C TYR A 866 27.18 -36.81 32.75
N ARG A 867 28.12 -37.76 32.81
CA ARG A 867 28.56 -38.51 31.63
C ARG A 867 27.42 -39.29 30.96
N HIS A 868 26.52 -39.87 31.74
CA HIS A 868 25.35 -40.57 31.22
C HIS A 868 24.31 -39.60 30.64
N PHE A 869 24.13 -38.43 31.27
CA PHE A 869 23.32 -37.34 30.75
C PHE A 869 23.82 -36.82 29.39
N VAL A 870 25.13 -36.56 29.26
CA VAL A 870 25.78 -36.18 27.99
C VAL A 870 25.56 -37.25 26.93
N ALA A 871 25.76 -38.54 27.26
CA ALA A 871 25.56 -39.63 26.32
C ALA A 871 24.11 -39.76 25.83
N LYS A 872 23.13 -39.54 26.72
CA LYS A 872 21.70 -39.56 26.37
C LYS A 872 21.33 -38.41 25.43
N TRP A 873 21.78 -37.20 25.73
CA TRP A 873 21.37 -35.97 25.06
C TRP A 873 22.38 -35.43 24.05
N ALA A 874 23.38 -36.24 23.66
CA ALA A 874 24.41 -35.89 22.68
C ALA A 874 23.82 -35.42 21.34
N ASN A 875 22.74 -36.07 20.89
CA ASN A 875 22.05 -35.74 19.64
C ASN A 875 20.70 -35.03 19.90
N ARG A 876 20.59 -34.24 20.98
CA ARG A 876 19.34 -33.54 21.30
C ARG A 876 19.04 -32.47 20.25
N ARG A 877 17.78 -32.41 19.82
CA ARG A 877 17.23 -31.35 18.97
C ARG A 877 17.52 -29.98 19.56
N GLN A 878 17.96 -29.06 18.71
CA GLN A 878 18.22 -27.70 19.13
C GLN A 878 16.90 -26.92 19.30
N GLN A 879 16.83 -26.11 20.35
CA GLN A 879 15.69 -25.23 20.64
C GLN A 879 16.17 -23.81 20.93
N ALA A 880 15.45 -22.82 20.43
CA ALA A 880 15.70 -21.41 20.69
C ALA A 880 14.70 -20.86 21.69
N TYR A 881 15.19 -20.29 22.78
CA TYR A 881 14.38 -19.56 23.75
C TYR A 881 14.51 -18.06 23.52
N VAL A 882 13.38 -17.38 23.32
CA VAL A 882 13.32 -15.95 23.00
C VAL A 882 12.25 -15.28 23.85
N GLY A 883 12.64 -14.25 24.60
CA GLY A 883 11.69 -13.38 25.28
C GLY A 883 11.12 -12.35 24.32
N ALA A 884 9.81 -12.13 24.35
CA ALA A 884 9.15 -11.15 23.51
C ALA A 884 8.24 -10.21 24.31
N ASN A 885 7.99 -9.04 23.72
CA ASN A 885 7.13 -8.01 24.29
C ASN A 885 5.63 -8.21 23.94
N ASP A 886 5.23 -9.44 23.65
CA ASP A 886 3.84 -9.90 23.79
C ASP A 886 3.58 -10.51 25.17
N GLY A 887 4.60 -10.52 26.05
CA GLY A 887 4.52 -11.05 27.41
C GLY A 887 4.96 -12.52 27.53
N LEU A 888 5.43 -13.13 26.44
CA LEU A 888 5.75 -14.55 26.39
C LEU A 888 7.27 -14.80 26.31
N LEU A 889 7.68 -15.89 26.94
CA LEU A 889 8.91 -16.60 26.57
C LEU A 889 8.56 -17.69 25.56
N HIS A 890 9.06 -17.57 24.33
CA HIS A 890 8.81 -18.53 23.26
C HIS A 890 9.91 -19.57 23.18
N ALA A 891 9.53 -20.80 22.86
CA ALA A 891 10.44 -21.88 22.50
C ALA A 891 10.20 -22.30 21.05
N PHE A 892 11.19 -22.08 20.18
CA PHE A 892 11.15 -22.47 18.77
C PHE A 892 12.02 -23.69 18.51
N ASN A 893 11.54 -24.58 17.65
CA ASN A 893 12.33 -25.71 17.19
C ASN A 893 13.34 -25.25 16.12
N THR A 894 14.64 -25.39 16.38
CA THR A 894 15.69 -25.02 15.41
C THR A 894 16.25 -26.21 14.64
N GLY A 895 15.74 -27.42 14.89
CA GLY A 895 16.07 -28.63 14.13
C GLY A 895 17.30 -29.41 14.61
N TYR A 896 17.70 -30.39 13.81
CA TYR A 896 18.94 -31.15 13.97
C TYR A 896 19.94 -30.68 12.92
N TYR A 897 21.06 -30.14 13.38
CA TYR A 897 22.15 -29.73 12.49
C TYR A 897 23.07 -30.91 12.22
N HIS A 898 23.34 -31.15 10.94
CA HIS A 898 24.29 -32.13 10.44
C HIS A 898 25.46 -31.39 9.80
N ARG A 899 26.67 -31.75 10.22
CA ARG A 899 27.91 -31.17 9.70
C ARG A 899 28.36 -31.90 8.44
N GLY A 900 28.69 -31.14 7.40
CA GLY A 900 29.21 -31.66 6.14
C GLY A 900 28.10 -32.05 5.15
N ASP A 901 28.48 -32.90 4.21
CA ASP A 901 27.68 -33.30 3.06
C ASP A 901 26.47 -34.15 3.47
N ASP A 902 25.33 -33.95 2.83
CA ASP A 902 24.16 -34.79 3.05
C ASP A 902 24.34 -36.10 2.27
N PRO A 903 24.45 -37.26 2.95
CA PRO A 903 24.72 -38.53 2.28
C PRO A 903 23.56 -38.99 1.37
N THR A 904 22.40 -38.33 1.42
CA THR A 904 21.24 -38.63 0.58
C THR A 904 21.24 -37.86 -0.75
N THR A 905 22.05 -36.81 -0.88
CA THR A 905 22.27 -36.05 -2.11
C THR A 905 23.58 -36.48 -2.76
N THR A 906 23.59 -36.59 -4.10
CA THR A 906 24.77 -37.06 -4.85
C THR A 906 25.21 -36.11 -5.96
N THR A 907 24.50 -34.99 -6.15
CA THR A 907 24.68 -34.06 -7.27
C THR A 907 25.15 -32.67 -6.85
N VAL A 908 25.03 -32.35 -5.56
CA VAL A 908 25.45 -31.10 -4.94
C VAL A 908 26.25 -31.47 -3.70
N THR A 909 27.23 -30.64 -3.34
CA THR A 909 28.01 -30.82 -2.11
C THR A 909 27.49 -29.84 -1.08
N GLU A 910 26.90 -30.35 -0.01
CA GLU A 910 26.49 -29.53 1.12
C GLU A 910 27.64 -29.32 2.11
N HIS A 911 27.71 -28.13 2.70
CA HIS A 911 28.69 -27.78 3.74
C HIS A 911 28.09 -27.84 5.16
N GLY A 912 26.80 -28.16 5.25
CA GLY A 912 26.03 -28.40 6.46
C GLY A 912 24.54 -28.36 6.13
N TRP A 913 23.72 -29.06 6.90
CA TRP A 913 22.28 -29.10 6.62
C TRP A 913 21.44 -29.36 7.86
N TYR A 914 20.18 -28.93 7.79
CA TYR A 914 19.15 -29.18 8.79
C TYR A 914 18.16 -30.21 8.26
N THR A 915 17.73 -31.12 9.13
CA THR A 915 16.56 -31.95 8.82
C THR A 915 15.30 -31.09 8.75
N THR A 916 14.73 -30.94 7.55
CA THR A 916 13.53 -30.12 7.31
C THR A 916 12.22 -30.91 7.41
N GLY A 917 12.28 -32.23 7.24
CA GLY A 917 11.10 -33.11 7.16
C GLY A 917 10.81 -33.95 8.42
N PRO A 918 9.55 -34.38 8.63
CA PRO A 918 9.19 -35.26 9.73
C PRO A 918 9.69 -36.72 9.62
N ALA A 919 10.33 -37.15 8.53
CA ALA A 919 10.63 -38.56 8.30
C ALA A 919 11.72 -39.14 9.24
N ASP A 920 12.59 -38.28 9.79
CA ASP A 920 13.51 -38.61 10.89
C ASP A 920 12.92 -38.26 12.28
N ASN A 921 11.63 -37.94 12.31
CA ASN A 921 10.87 -37.41 13.44
C ASN A 921 9.54 -38.17 13.51
N SER A 922 9.56 -39.40 14.01
CA SER A 922 8.33 -40.07 14.42
C SER A 922 7.69 -39.27 15.56
N SER A 923 6.83 -38.31 15.21
CA SER A 923 6.14 -37.29 16.03
C SER A 923 6.99 -36.13 16.57
N GLY A 924 6.72 -34.90 16.08
CA GLY A 924 7.31 -33.66 16.62
C GLY A 924 7.00 -32.41 15.79
N VAL A 925 7.32 -31.23 16.36
CA VAL A 925 7.12 -29.89 15.78
C VAL A 925 8.09 -29.63 14.61
N GLY A 926 7.66 -28.94 13.56
CA GLY A 926 8.47 -28.65 12.37
C GLY A 926 9.61 -27.65 12.61
N LEU A 927 10.51 -27.50 11.62
CA LEU A 927 11.63 -26.54 11.70
C LEU A 927 11.10 -25.09 11.73
N GLY A 928 11.57 -24.30 12.69
CA GLY A 928 11.17 -22.92 12.94
C GLY A 928 9.80 -22.76 13.61
N GLU A 929 9.09 -23.85 13.90
CA GLU A 929 7.77 -23.79 14.52
C GLU A 929 7.88 -23.64 16.05
N GLU A 930 6.90 -22.93 16.62
CA GLU A 930 6.76 -22.79 18.07
C GLU A 930 6.35 -24.13 18.72
N VAL A 931 7.15 -24.55 19.70
CA VAL A 931 6.93 -25.75 20.52
C VAL A 931 6.01 -25.43 21.69
N TRP A 932 6.28 -24.33 22.39
CA TRP A 932 5.47 -23.81 23.48
C TRP A 932 5.78 -22.32 23.73
N GLY A 933 4.85 -21.65 24.41
CA GLY A 933 5.05 -20.30 24.96
C GLY A 933 4.72 -20.28 26.45
N TYR A 934 5.50 -19.54 27.24
CA TYR A 934 5.29 -19.40 28.68
C TYR A 934 4.93 -17.96 29.01
N VAL A 935 3.81 -17.77 29.72
CA VAL A 935 3.38 -16.48 30.24
C VAL A 935 3.72 -16.41 31.74
N PRO A 936 4.69 -15.58 32.15
CA PRO A 936 5.00 -15.41 33.56
C PRO A 936 3.82 -14.85 34.35
N TYR A 937 3.60 -15.37 35.56
CA TYR A 937 2.53 -14.94 36.47
C TYR A 937 2.44 -13.42 36.64
N HIS A 938 3.57 -12.74 36.86
CA HIS A 938 3.63 -11.29 37.05
C HIS A 938 3.25 -10.48 35.80
N LEU A 939 3.23 -11.10 34.61
CA LEU A 939 2.87 -10.44 33.36
C LEU A 939 1.40 -10.64 32.98
N LEU A 940 0.68 -11.60 33.59
CA LEU A 940 -0.75 -11.80 33.36
C LEU A 940 -1.58 -10.50 33.44
N PRO A 941 -1.38 -9.63 34.44
CA PRO A 941 -2.17 -8.39 34.55
C PRO A 941 -1.86 -7.35 33.48
N GLN A 942 -0.75 -7.51 32.75
CA GLN A 942 -0.31 -6.56 31.74
C GLN A 942 -0.74 -6.94 30.32
N LEU A 943 -1.20 -8.18 30.11
CA LEU A 943 -1.64 -8.63 28.78
C LEU A 943 -2.86 -7.85 28.28
N GLU A 944 -3.72 -7.36 29.18
CA GLU A 944 -4.80 -6.44 28.83
C GLU A 944 -4.26 -5.19 28.12
N TRP A 945 -3.15 -4.62 28.62
CA TRP A 945 -2.53 -3.43 28.04
C TRP A 945 -2.02 -3.68 26.63
N TYR A 946 -1.37 -4.82 26.39
CA TYR A 946 -0.88 -5.23 25.06
C TYR A 946 -2.00 -5.32 24.01
N THR A 947 -3.22 -5.69 24.41
CA THR A 947 -4.37 -5.82 23.49
C THR A 947 -5.00 -4.49 23.06
N ARG A 948 -4.66 -3.38 23.70
CA ARG A 948 -5.31 -2.09 23.48
C ARG A 948 -4.89 -1.45 22.15
N THR A 949 -5.84 -0.81 21.46
CA THR A 949 -5.59 -0.09 20.21
C THR A 949 -4.67 1.12 20.37
N ASP A 950 -4.62 1.71 21.57
CA ASP A 950 -3.74 2.82 21.95
C ASP A 950 -2.43 2.37 22.62
N TYR A 951 -2.05 1.09 22.48
CA TYR A 951 -0.85 0.52 23.11
C TYR A 951 0.41 1.37 22.84
N THR A 952 0.93 1.95 23.92
CA THR A 952 2.28 2.48 24.00
C THR A 952 3.21 1.36 24.44
N HIS A 953 4.36 1.24 23.78
CA HIS A 953 5.32 0.14 23.98
C HIS A 953 5.76 -0.01 25.43
N VAL A 954 5.78 -1.25 25.91
CA VAL A 954 6.26 -1.65 27.23
C VAL A 954 7.16 -2.87 27.08
N SER A 955 8.27 -2.87 27.82
CA SER A 955 9.14 -4.02 27.98
C SER A 955 8.49 -5.09 28.86
N TYR A 956 8.35 -6.31 28.34
CA TYR A 956 7.84 -7.46 29.08
C TYR A 956 8.93 -8.50 29.35
N VAL A 957 9.02 -9.56 28.54
CA VAL A 957 10.04 -10.61 28.69
C VAL A 957 11.29 -10.19 27.92
N ASP A 958 12.17 -9.46 28.60
CA ASP A 958 13.41 -8.94 28.04
C ASP A 958 14.66 -9.71 28.51
N LEU A 959 15.81 -9.34 27.95
CA LEU A 959 17.13 -9.91 28.22
C LEU A 959 17.32 -11.35 27.73
N LYS A 960 18.57 -11.80 27.80
CA LYS A 960 18.98 -13.15 27.40
C LYS A 960 18.66 -14.15 28.51
N PRO A 961 17.83 -15.18 28.25
CA PRO A 961 17.66 -16.30 29.18
C PRO A 961 19.00 -16.95 29.53
N LYS A 962 19.21 -17.28 30.81
CA LYS A 962 20.35 -18.09 31.23
C LYS A 962 19.94 -19.55 31.24
N VAL A 963 20.74 -20.40 30.58
CA VAL A 963 20.56 -21.84 30.55
C VAL A 963 21.80 -22.50 31.15
N THR A 964 21.60 -23.56 31.92
CA THR A 964 22.66 -24.39 32.48
C THR A 964 22.10 -25.78 32.75
N ASP A 965 22.98 -26.79 32.78
CA ASP A 965 22.58 -28.14 33.15
C ASP A 965 22.52 -28.26 34.68
N VAL A 966 21.45 -28.87 35.21
CA VAL A 966 21.24 -29.01 36.66
C VAL A 966 20.74 -30.41 37.01
N HIS A 967 21.14 -30.91 38.18
CA HIS A 967 20.69 -32.18 38.75
C HIS A 967 19.66 -31.91 39.84
N ILE A 968 18.37 -31.95 39.47
CA ILE A 968 17.24 -31.61 40.35
C ILE A 968 16.15 -32.67 40.34
N PHE A 969 16.25 -33.68 39.48
CA PHE A 969 15.25 -34.72 39.34
C PHE A 969 15.72 -36.01 39.99
N THR A 970 14.77 -36.88 40.30
CA THR A 970 15.09 -38.26 40.65
C THR A 970 15.10 -39.10 39.39
N GLN A 971 16.11 -39.94 39.21
CA GLN A 971 16.20 -40.87 38.09
C GLN A 971 14.90 -41.64 37.85
N GLU A 972 14.44 -41.70 36.60
CA GLU A 972 13.25 -42.49 36.27
C GLU A 972 13.54 -44.00 36.37
N ALA A 973 12.54 -44.77 36.82
CA ALA A 973 12.63 -46.23 36.86
C ALA A 973 12.99 -46.85 35.49
N ALA A 974 12.62 -46.18 34.40
CA ALA A 974 12.91 -46.60 33.02
C ALA A 974 14.39 -46.49 32.64
N CYS A 975 15.22 -45.79 33.40
CA CYS A 975 16.66 -45.68 33.15
C CYS A 975 17.41 -47.00 33.39
N GLY A 976 16.99 -47.78 34.39
CA GLY A 976 17.69 -49.01 34.81
C GLY A 976 19.12 -48.74 35.31
N GLY A 977 19.63 -49.53 36.25
CA GLY A 977 20.97 -49.33 36.84
C GLY A 977 22.16 -49.71 35.93
N GLY A 978 22.07 -49.45 34.61
CA GLY A 978 23.07 -49.85 33.61
C GLY A 978 23.85 -48.68 32.99
N THR A 979 25.03 -48.99 32.44
CA THR A 979 26.05 -48.04 31.94
C THR A 979 25.71 -47.31 30.63
N THR A 980 24.46 -47.35 30.15
CA THR A 980 24.03 -46.61 28.94
C THR A 980 22.51 -46.43 28.93
N PRO A 981 21.99 -45.30 29.43
CA PRO A 981 20.55 -45.06 29.52
C PRO A 981 19.97 -44.65 28.17
N THR A 982 19.77 -45.59 27.25
CA THR A 982 19.17 -45.31 25.92
C THR A 982 17.67 -45.56 25.87
N ALA A 983 17.07 -46.07 26.94
CA ALA A 983 15.64 -46.35 27.01
C ALA A 983 14.79 -45.09 26.78
N ALA A 984 13.70 -45.21 26.02
CA ALA A 984 12.85 -44.08 25.65
C ALA A 984 12.21 -43.37 26.86
N GLY A 985 11.89 -44.11 27.93
CA GLY A 985 11.34 -43.55 29.17
C GLY A 985 12.37 -42.98 30.15
N CYS A 986 13.68 -43.08 29.85
CA CYS A 986 14.74 -42.49 30.66
C CYS A 986 15.05 -41.08 30.16
N ILE A 987 14.66 -40.06 30.93
CA ILE A 987 14.78 -38.65 30.55
C ILE A 987 15.95 -38.01 31.33
N HIS A 988 16.06 -38.33 32.62
CA HIS A 988 17.02 -37.80 33.58
C HIS A 988 17.88 -38.97 34.13
N PRO A 989 18.87 -39.46 33.36
CA PRO A 989 19.72 -40.55 33.82
C PRO A 989 20.58 -40.13 35.01
N ASP A 990 20.50 -40.92 36.08
CA ASP A 990 21.11 -40.63 37.40
C ASP A 990 20.58 -39.39 38.12
N GLY A 991 19.50 -38.78 37.61
CA GLY A 991 18.83 -37.56 38.08
C GLY A 991 19.05 -36.39 37.13
#